data_AF-A0A538PYF6-F1
#
_entry.id   AF-A0A538PYF6-F1
#
_cell.length_a   1.000
_cell.length_b   1.000
_cell.length_c   1.000
_cell.angle_alpha   90.00
_cell.angle_beta   90.00
_cell.angle_gamma   90.00
#
_symmetry.space_group_name_H-M   'P 1'
#
loop_
_entity.id
_entity.type
_entity.pdbx_description
1 polymer ?
#
loop_
_entity_poly.entity_id
_entity_poly.type
_entity_poly.pdbx_seq_one_letter_code
_entity_poly.pdbx_strand_id
1 'polypeptide(L)'
;MGTVTPSSSADAALRRTEAFLRERQMVLPHVRIDAPASATISGATTATPEAPVEKTIWGSPAGKKHLAPRLVKLIPPHKIYVEPFAGSGAVFFAKPPSEKEVLGDADPEIASAYKALTRLTDAELAALKKKDWTGRKTLFRAMQEARPRSKLEKLYRFLYLSHFAYGKLRGKSYNPNAEGIAARTIDRIEKYRDRLRNVTVRSAHYADVVKEFDGKDTFFFLDPPYPGHNVEVGEDRFDEAEFRKVLDSIKGKFLVTYGTRGELDTSGFHVRTVRTRRTISSMRGVGGPKTLPQLLIANYAIARKALGPYELDVIEAAVELTPEAAADLDLARVLAKAIAEATDAPMVSALATELDRFDDITGGGAVVLARELLPVGERLAVAIQSELPELAALLHDAQPGLEDLAKAQWTRAYINDLPDDAFLYVEPGGGKDDAGKTVPRRLRHFPFRDRGGDVDVPHLRNAIARIPQSDAAGLTADKKNELQDRARRLLEEAQDTVEKARVIPFQQWGGSSKYARKLADRLPEHKRYVEPFCGAAAVFYTKAASDEEVLADADREVVFAHRFLQKLDDAAMAALRRLPWRVSRAGFEKAKTCEPRSDAERFWKLAYGRLCTWGAKPNMTGYASIHDGQTYDLDELWKFHKRLHGVRIVAQDWKKTLADYDHPDALFFIDPPYAGEWAVGDGIPAEQVADAVKKLKGQYIVAYTDSAQAGRAFANLGRAFKLRIPEGRGAGQWQKRSRLFVASSALRKSDDADWLELGEVGTSAPSSLLAVLEKRIPLLKTDEERYVLGVVLEPETVDAQDDIYSAAEVRDAAHRFMEQYQNIGLMHRGLVNGRVKILESYLAPTSFSLDGSQVRKGTWLLAVRVLDDDLWGQIKSGDLTGLSIGGSAARLPEPASRSPRAST
;
A
#
# COMPACT_ATOMS: atom_id res chain seq x y z
N MET A 1 -29.17 -6.30 73.05
CA MET A 1 -28.02 -5.39 72.83
C MET A 1 -28.25 -4.66 71.52
N GLY A 2 -28.04 -3.35 71.50
CA GLY A 2 -27.60 -2.61 70.32
C GLY A 2 -28.60 -2.39 69.19
N THR A 3 -29.28 -1.25 69.25
CA THR A 3 -29.76 -0.42 68.12
C THR A 3 -28.84 -0.39 66.90
N VAL A 4 -29.39 -0.44 65.67
CA VAL A 4 -29.44 0.69 64.69
C VAL A 4 -30.49 0.37 63.59
N THR A 5 -31.47 1.27 63.43
CA THR A 5 -32.13 1.68 62.16
C THR A 5 -32.15 3.23 62.22
N PRO A 6 -32.09 4.04 61.14
CA PRO A 6 -32.40 3.83 59.70
C PRO A 6 -31.24 4.35 58.78
N SER A 7 -31.25 4.39 57.43
CA SER A 7 -32.12 5.13 56.50
C SER A 7 -31.92 4.60 55.04
N SER A 8 -32.96 4.18 54.32
CA SER A 8 -34.09 4.92 53.70
C SER A 8 -33.85 5.52 52.31
N SER A 9 -32.72 5.25 51.64
CA SER A 9 -32.50 5.73 50.27
C SER A 9 -32.64 4.65 49.19
N ALA A 10 -31.88 3.55 49.27
CA ALA A 10 -31.85 2.51 48.23
C ALA A 10 -33.20 1.79 48.06
N ASP A 11 -33.86 1.47 49.17
CA ASP A 11 -35.14 0.74 49.18
C ASP A 11 -36.33 1.62 48.72
N ALA A 12 -36.20 2.94 48.85
CA ALA A 12 -37.16 3.92 48.33
C ALA A 12 -36.91 4.20 46.83
N ALA A 13 -35.65 4.18 46.39
CA ALA A 13 -35.28 4.28 44.98
C ALA A 13 -35.76 3.04 44.20
N LEU A 14 -35.56 1.83 44.73
CA LEU A 14 -35.99 0.58 44.11
C LEU A 14 -37.52 0.54 43.90
N ARG A 15 -38.29 0.94 44.92
CA ARG A 15 -39.77 0.99 44.85
C ARG A 15 -40.31 2.07 43.91
N ARG A 16 -39.61 3.21 43.76
CA ARG A 16 -39.96 4.25 42.76
C ARG A 16 -39.70 3.77 41.33
N THR A 17 -38.60 3.06 41.12
CA THR A 17 -38.23 2.49 39.82
C THR A 17 -39.19 1.36 39.41
N GLU A 18 -39.57 0.48 40.34
CA GLU A 18 -40.56 -0.58 40.07
C GLU A 18 -41.97 -0.02 39.81
N ALA A 19 -42.37 1.06 40.48
CA ALA A 19 -43.64 1.74 40.21
C ALA A 19 -43.67 2.41 38.82
N PHE A 20 -42.56 3.05 38.41
CA PHE A 20 -42.40 3.69 37.11
C PHE A 20 -42.45 2.69 35.93
N LEU A 21 -41.85 1.51 36.10
CA LEU A 21 -41.86 0.45 35.08
C LEU A 21 -43.25 -0.22 34.93
N ARG A 22 -44.03 -0.30 36.02
CA ARG A 22 -45.41 -0.82 35.97
C ARG A 22 -46.41 0.15 35.32
N GLU A 23 -46.21 1.46 35.46
CA GLU A 23 -47.09 2.48 34.86
C GLU A 23 -47.05 2.49 33.32
N ARG A 24 -45.97 2.00 32.69
CA ARG A 24 -45.80 2.02 31.22
C ARG A 24 -46.12 0.72 30.48
N GLN A 25 -46.70 -0.29 31.15
CA GLN A 25 -47.20 -1.54 30.56
C GLN A 25 -46.31 -2.20 29.48
N MET A 26 -44.99 -2.30 29.70
CA MET A 26 -44.14 -3.09 28.79
C MET A 26 -44.15 -4.56 29.21
N VAL A 27 -44.91 -5.38 28.49
CA VAL A 27 -44.95 -6.84 28.61
C VAL A 27 -44.21 -7.47 27.42
N LEU A 28 -43.22 -8.31 27.69
CA LEU A 28 -42.68 -9.31 26.75
C LEU A 28 -43.48 -10.62 27.00
N PRO A 29 -43.88 -11.50 26.02
CA PRO A 29 -43.25 -11.84 24.72
C PRO A 29 -44.18 -12.39 23.57
N HIS A 30 -43.56 -12.87 22.44
CA HIS A 30 -43.96 -13.94 21.45
C HIS A 30 -44.52 -13.67 20.01
N VAL A 31 -43.67 -14.01 19.00
CA VAL A 31 -43.82 -14.76 17.70
C VAL A 31 -44.88 -14.42 16.61
N ARG A 32 -44.46 -14.13 15.34
CA ARG A 32 -44.72 -14.91 14.08
C ARG A 32 -44.20 -14.27 12.77
N ILE A 33 -43.95 -15.14 11.78
CA ILE A 33 -43.40 -14.95 10.42
C ILE A 33 -44.51 -14.58 9.42
N ASP A 34 -44.22 -13.76 8.39
CA ASP A 34 -44.82 -13.90 7.05
C ASP A 34 -43.93 -13.29 5.93
N ALA A 35 -43.94 -13.94 4.75
CA ALA A 35 -43.29 -13.52 3.51
C ALA A 35 -44.30 -12.93 2.51
N PRO A 36 -43.87 -12.11 1.53
CA PRO A 36 -44.43 -12.33 0.18
C PRO A 36 -43.48 -12.11 -1.04
N ALA A 37 -43.71 -12.98 -2.03
CA ALA A 37 -43.87 -12.79 -3.48
C ALA A 37 -42.76 -12.22 -4.42
N SER A 38 -42.30 -13.15 -5.27
CA SER A 38 -41.91 -13.09 -6.70
C SER A 38 -42.17 -11.79 -7.52
N ALA A 39 -41.13 -11.31 -8.20
CA ALA A 39 -41.23 -10.64 -9.52
C ALA A 39 -39.99 -10.96 -10.39
N THR A 40 -40.24 -11.58 -11.54
CA THR A 40 -39.26 -11.91 -12.59
C THR A 40 -38.98 -10.70 -13.47
N ILE A 41 -37.71 -10.34 -13.71
CA ILE A 41 -37.31 -9.55 -14.89
C ILE A 41 -35.99 -10.09 -15.47
N SER A 42 -36.07 -10.48 -16.73
CA SER A 42 -35.00 -10.91 -17.63
C SER A 42 -34.05 -9.79 -18.05
N GLY A 43 -32.79 -10.12 -18.36
CA GLY A 43 -31.94 -9.31 -19.23
C GLY A 43 -30.51 -9.15 -18.73
N ALA A 44 -29.68 -10.19 -18.91
CA ALA A 44 -28.23 -10.05 -18.78
C ALA A 44 -27.67 -9.43 -20.07
N THR A 45 -27.36 -8.14 -20.05
CA THR A 45 -26.60 -7.48 -21.13
C THR A 45 -25.14 -7.41 -20.74
N THR A 46 -24.30 -8.04 -21.56
CA THR A 46 -22.84 -7.99 -21.56
C THR A 46 -22.32 -6.56 -21.55
N ALA A 47 -21.38 -6.27 -20.65
CA ALA A 47 -20.74 -4.97 -20.52
C ALA A 47 -19.96 -4.57 -21.80
N THR A 48 -20.32 -3.43 -22.37
CA THR A 48 -19.64 -2.77 -23.49
C THR A 48 -18.33 -2.10 -23.01
N PRO A 49 -17.33 -1.89 -23.90
CA PRO A 49 -16.08 -1.22 -23.55
C PRO A 49 -16.31 0.24 -23.10
N GLU A 50 -15.64 0.68 -22.04
CA GLU A 50 -15.73 2.05 -21.51
C GLU A 50 -15.43 3.12 -22.58
N ALA A 51 -16.32 4.11 -22.70
CA ALA A 51 -16.14 5.27 -23.57
C ALA A 51 -14.89 6.10 -23.21
N PRO A 52 -14.22 6.74 -24.19
CA PRO A 52 -13.01 7.51 -23.94
C PRO A 52 -13.27 8.69 -22.99
N VAL A 53 -12.48 8.77 -21.91
CA VAL A 53 -12.53 9.86 -20.92
C VAL A 53 -12.21 11.21 -21.60
N GLU A 54 -13.19 12.11 -21.65
CA GLU A 54 -13.02 13.47 -22.21
C GLU A 54 -12.00 14.29 -21.41
N LYS A 55 -11.11 15.00 -22.12
CA LYS A 55 -9.99 15.75 -21.52
C LYS A 55 -10.30 17.26 -21.43
N THR A 56 -9.95 17.90 -20.31
CA THR A 56 -9.99 19.36 -20.05
C THR A 56 -8.98 20.15 -20.89
N ILE A 57 -9.09 21.48 -21.00
CA ILE A 57 -8.16 22.31 -21.81
C ILE A 57 -6.71 22.17 -21.32
N TRP A 58 -6.46 22.34 -20.02
CA TRP A 58 -5.18 22.03 -19.35
C TRP A 58 -5.39 21.05 -18.18
N GLY A 59 -4.31 20.52 -17.62
CA GLY A 59 -4.36 19.71 -16.41
C GLY A 59 -4.00 20.52 -15.16
N SER A 60 -4.60 20.18 -14.02
CA SER A 60 -4.23 20.70 -12.70
C SER A 60 -3.69 19.58 -11.79
N PRO A 61 -2.88 19.93 -10.77
CA PRO A 61 -2.60 19.02 -9.65
C PRO A 61 -3.93 18.57 -9.01
N ALA A 62 -4.01 17.29 -8.61
CA ALA A 62 -5.23 16.70 -8.03
C ALA A 62 -6.52 16.79 -8.89
N GLY A 63 -6.41 17.04 -10.20
CA GLY A 63 -7.55 17.26 -11.09
C GLY A 63 -8.55 16.09 -11.14
N LYS A 64 -9.85 16.42 -11.12
CA LYS A 64 -10.98 15.47 -11.01
C LYS A 64 -11.39 14.78 -12.31
N LYS A 65 -10.57 14.78 -13.35
CA LYS A 65 -10.94 14.28 -14.70
C LYS A 65 -11.52 12.86 -14.72
N HIS A 66 -11.04 11.95 -13.86
CA HIS A 66 -11.57 10.58 -13.78
C HIS A 66 -12.84 10.47 -12.93
N LEU A 67 -13.04 11.42 -12.01
CA LEU A 67 -14.19 11.45 -11.11
C LEU A 67 -15.36 12.27 -11.69
N ALA A 68 -15.06 13.24 -12.56
CA ALA A 68 -16.03 14.20 -13.10
C ALA A 68 -17.26 13.55 -13.74
N PRO A 69 -17.16 12.51 -14.61
CA PRO A 69 -18.36 11.87 -15.17
C PRO A 69 -19.32 11.27 -14.13
N ARG A 70 -18.84 10.97 -12.91
CA ARG A 70 -19.66 10.51 -11.80
C ARG A 70 -20.19 11.65 -10.95
N LEU A 71 -19.36 12.66 -10.67
CA LEU A 71 -19.79 13.87 -9.94
C LEU A 71 -20.95 14.55 -10.65
N VAL A 72 -20.90 14.63 -11.99
CA VAL A 72 -21.96 15.22 -12.81
C VAL A 72 -23.31 14.52 -12.58
N LYS A 73 -23.32 13.22 -12.31
CA LYS A 73 -24.56 12.46 -12.02
C LYS A 73 -25.14 12.74 -10.64
N LEU A 74 -24.37 13.37 -9.74
CA LEU A 74 -24.81 13.78 -8.41
C LEU A 74 -25.33 15.22 -8.41
N ILE A 75 -25.07 15.99 -9.47
CA ILE A 75 -25.49 17.39 -9.55
C ILE A 75 -27.02 17.43 -9.70
N PRO A 76 -27.76 18.06 -8.76
CA PRO A 76 -29.19 18.23 -8.87
C PRO A 76 -29.54 19.24 -9.98
N PRO A 77 -30.81 19.29 -10.43
CA PRO A 77 -31.28 20.33 -11.34
C PRO A 77 -30.95 21.74 -10.81
N HIS A 78 -30.42 22.60 -11.69
CA HIS A 78 -30.01 23.96 -11.35
C HIS A 78 -29.99 24.83 -12.62
N LYS A 79 -30.08 26.15 -12.45
CA LYS A 79 -29.98 27.13 -13.55
C LYS A 79 -28.61 27.79 -13.61
N ILE A 80 -28.02 28.03 -12.44
CA ILE A 80 -26.73 28.71 -12.29
C ILE A 80 -25.71 27.69 -11.77
N TYR A 81 -24.61 27.49 -12.48
CA TYR A 81 -23.49 26.65 -12.06
C TYR A 81 -22.30 27.50 -11.67
N VAL A 82 -21.70 27.26 -10.51
CA VAL A 82 -20.56 28.01 -10.00
C VAL A 82 -19.46 27.07 -9.51
N GLU A 83 -18.22 27.30 -9.96
CA GLU A 83 -17.03 26.57 -9.50
C GLU A 83 -15.99 27.59 -8.96
N PRO A 84 -16.05 27.95 -7.66
CA PRO A 84 -15.15 28.93 -7.03
C PRO A 84 -13.68 28.51 -6.93
N PHE A 85 -13.40 27.22 -7.09
CA PHE A 85 -12.07 26.61 -7.13
C PHE A 85 -11.86 25.95 -8.51
N ALA A 86 -11.93 26.76 -9.57
CA ALA A 86 -12.02 26.25 -10.93
C ALA A 86 -10.86 25.32 -11.32
N GLY A 87 -9.61 25.66 -10.99
CA GLY A 87 -8.46 24.84 -11.34
C GLY A 87 -8.37 24.55 -12.84
N SER A 88 -8.74 23.33 -13.26
CA SER A 88 -8.87 22.93 -14.68
C SER A 88 -10.31 22.82 -15.20
N GLY A 89 -11.32 23.04 -14.35
CA GLY A 89 -12.75 23.00 -14.68
C GLY A 89 -13.24 21.60 -15.04
N ALA A 90 -12.73 20.55 -14.38
CA ALA A 90 -12.99 19.17 -14.78
C ALA A 90 -14.48 18.81 -14.70
N VAL A 91 -15.18 19.28 -13.68
CA VAL A 91 -16.63 19.07 -13.53
C VAL A 91 -17.40 19.97 -14.48
N PHE A 92 -17.02 21.25 -14.58
CA PHE A 92 -17.57 22.18 -15.57
C PHE A 92 -17.61 21.60 -16.99
N PHE A 93 -16.49 21.10 -17.51
CA PHE A 93 -16.44 20.58 -18.89
C PHE A 93 -17.20 19.26 -19.06
N ALA A 94 -17.36 18.46 -17.99
CA ALA A 94 -18.05 17.18 -18.04
C ALA A 94 -19.58 17.31 -17.91
N LYS A 95 -20.08 18.38 -17.27
CA LYS A 95 -21.53 18.60 -17.16
C LYS A 95 -22.12 19.18 -18.47
N PRO A 96 -23.42 18.90 -18.76
CA PRO A 96 -24.18 19.66 -19.74
C PRO A 96 -24.18 21.15 -19.40
N PRO A 97 -24.21 22.09 -20.36
CA PRO A 97 -24.29 23.53 -20.07
C PRO A 97 -25.49 23.93 -19.20
N SER A 98 -25.34 25.00 -18.39
CA SER A 98 -26.44 25.62 -17.65
C SER A 98 -26.74 27.03 -18.21
N GLU A 99 -27.89 27.62 -17.84
CA GLU A 99 -28.27 28.97 -18.28
C GLU A 99 -27.21 30.02 -17.96
N LYS A 100 -26.60 29.92 -16.77
CA LYS A 100 -25.47 30.75 -16.36
C LYS A 100 -24.38 29.89 -15.75
N GLU A 101 -23.14 30.12 -16.17
CA GLU A 101 -21.98 29.40 -15.63
C GLU A 101 -20.89 30.36 -15.17
N VAL A 102 -20.30 30.08 -14.01
CA VAL A 102 -19.31 30.92 -13.36
C VAL A 102 -18.09 30.09 -12.96
N LEU A 103 -16.90 30.55 -13.33
CA LEU A 103 -15.62 29.98 -12.89
C LEU A 103 -14.87 31.02 -12.06
N GLY A 104 -14.57 30.69 -10.81
CA GLY A 104 -13.75 31.49 -9.90
C GLY A 104 -12.44 30.77 -9.59
N ASP A 105 -11.37 31.53 -9.42
CA ASP A 105 -10.13 30.98 -8.85
C ASP A 105 -9.35 32.11 -8.13
N ALA A 106 -8.69 31.74 -7.02
CA ALA A 106 -7.83 32.66 -6.29
C ALA A 106 -6.48 32.85 -6.99
N ASP A 107 -6.03 31.88 -7.80
CA ASP A 107 -4.84 32.03 -8.63
C ASP A 107 -5.15 33.00 -9.80
N PRO A 108 -4.54 34.21 -9.80
CA PRO A 108 -4.83 35.21 -10.82
C PRO A 108 -4.40 34.77 -12.22
N GLU A 109 -3.45 33.85 -12.37
CA GLU A 109 -3.07 33.32 -13.68
C GLU A 109 -4.13 32.35 -14.23
N ILE A 110 -4.77 31.52 -13.39
CA ILE A 110 -5.87 30.64 -13.81
C ILE A 110 -7.06 31.47 -14.25
N ALA A 111 -7.48 32.43 -13.42
CA ALA A 111 -8.59 33.33 -13.75
C ALA A 111 -8.27 34.17 -15.00
N SER A 112 -7.04 34.64 -15.17
CA SER A 112 -6.62 35.37 -16.37
C SER A 112 -6.65 34.48 -17.62
N ALA A 113 -6.25 33.22 -17.53
CA ALA A 113 -6.30 32.28 -18.64
C ALA A 113 -7.74 31.99 -19.09
N TYR A 114 -8.65 31.71 -18.16
CA TYR A 114 -10.08 31.56 -18.48
C TYR A 114 -10.67 32.84 -19.08
N LYS A 115 -10.40 34.02 -18.50
CA LYS A 115 -10.84 35.32 -19.06
C LYS A 115 -10.30 35.56 -20.47
N ALA A 116 -9.08 35.13 -20.77
CA ALA A 116 -8.52 35.25 -22.11
C ALA A 116 -9.25 34.31 -23.09
N LEU A 117 -9.59 33.09 -22.66
CA LEU A 117 -10.33 32.14 -23.47
C LEU A 117 -11.77 32.58 -23.76
N THR A 118 -12.46 33.23 -22.82
CA THR A 118 -13.82 33.74 -23.04
C THR A 118 -13.88 34.86 -24.08
N ARG A 119 -12.76 35.56 -24.30
CA ARG A 119 -12.62 36.69 -25.24
C ARG A 119 -11.80 36.35 -26.49
N LEU A 120 -11.46 35.07 -26.70
CA LEU A 120 -10.54 34.64 -27.74
C LEU A 120 -11.15 34.82 -29.15
N THR A 121 -10.57 35.73 -29.93
CA THR A 121 -10.97 35.99 -31.32
C THR A 121 -10.48 34.89 -32.28
N ASP A 122 -11.07 34.79 -33.48
CA ASP A 122 -10.64 33.82 -34.49
C ASP A 122 -9.21 34.08 -34.95
N ALA A 123 -8.82 35.35 -35.07
CA ALA A 123 -7.46 35.75 -35.40
C ALA A 123 -6.45 35.34 -34.32
N GLU A 124 -6.79 35.51 -33.03
CA GLU A 124 -5.96 35.07 -31.91
C GLU A 124 -5.87 33.54 -31.82
N LEU A 125 -6.96 32.83 -32.08
CA LEU A 125 -6.95 31.37 -32.18
C LEU A 125 -6.04 30.88 -33.32
N ALA A 126 -6.14 31.51 -34.50
CA ALA A 126 -5.26 31.22 -35.63
C ALA A 126 -3.80 31.54 -35.32
N ALA A 127 -3.53 32.60 -34.56
CA ALA A 127 -2.18 32.92 -34.09
C ALA A 127 -1.67 31.91 -33.05
N LEU A 128 -2.52 31.43 -32.13
CA LEU A 128 -2.16 30.35 -31.20
C LEU A 128 -1.86 29.05 -31.92
N LYS A 129 -2.63 28.69 -32.95
CA LYS A 129 -2.37 27.51 -33.80
C LYS A 129 -0.97 27.51 -34.42
N LYS A 130 -0.43 28.68 -34.73
CA LYS A 130 0.91 28.86 -35.31
C LYS A 130 2.04 28.80 -34.27
N LYS A 131 1.74 28.76 -32.97
CA LYS A 131 2.76 28.63 -31.91
C LYS A 131 3.25 27.19 -31.80
N ASP A 132 4.43 27.02 -31.20
CA ASP A 132 5.03 25.70 -31.02
C ASP A 132 4.41 24.94 -29.84
N TRP A 133 3.46 24.06 -30.13
CA TRP A 133 2.82 23.20 -29.13
C TRP A 133 3.57 21.88 -28.89
N THR A 134 4.85 21.79 -29.27
CA THR A 134 5.68 20.62 -29.03
C THR A 134 6.40 20.76 -27.69
N GLY A 135 6.36 19.70 -26.87
CA GLY A 135 7.12 19.67 -25.62
C GLY A 135 8.61 19.70 -25.92
N ARG A 136 9.29 20.76 -25.46
CA ARG A 136 10.74 20.91 -25.56
C ARG A 136 11.25 21.50 -24.25
N LYS A 137 12.22 20.83 -23.62
CA LYS A 137 12.81 21.31 -22.36
C LYS A 137 13.37 22.73 -22.45
N THR A 138 13.98 23.09 -23.59
CA THR A 138 14.52 24.43 -23.84
C THR A 138 13.43 25.48 -23.92
N LEU A 139 12.36 25.23 -24.68
CA LEU A 139 11.21 26.12 -24.78
C LEU A 139 10.47 26.25 -23.45
N PHE A 140 10.35 25.17 -22.68
CA PHE A 140 9.77 25.21 -21.33
C PHE A 140 10.56 26.15 -20.41
N ARG A 141 11.89 26.05 -20.38
CA ARG A 141 12.74 26.95 -19.61
C ARG A 141 12.59 28.41 -20.06
N ALA A 142 12.59 28.65 -21.38
CA ALA A 142 12.35 29.98 -21.94
C ALA A 142 10.99 30.53 -21.50
N MET A 143 9.93 29.70 -21.45
CA MET A 143 8.61 30.10 -20.96
C MET A 143 8.59 30.40 -19.45
N GLN A 144 9.42 29.76 -18.63
CA GLN A 144 9.53 30.09 -17.20
C GLN A 144 10.12 31.49 -17.00
N GLU A 145 11.14 31.83 -17.78
CA GLU A 145 11.86 33.10 -17.75
C GLU A 145 11.08 34.21 -18.46
N ALA A 146 10.23 33.87 -19.43
CA ALA A 146 9.45 34.82 -20.20
C ALA A 146 8.56 35.72 -19.30
N ARG A 147 8.50 37.00 -19.66
CA ARG A 147 7.63 38.02 -19.05
C ARG A 147 6.76 38.68 -20.14
N PRO A 148 5.84 37.92 -20.76
CA PRO A 148 5.06 38.43 -21.88
C PRO A 148 4.12 39.57 -21.45
N ARG A 149 3.99 40.58 -22.31
CA ARG A 149 3.10 41.73 -22.07
C ARG A 149 1.72 41.53 -22.71
N SER A 150 1.67 40.91 -23.89
CA SER A 150 0.42 40.69 -24.61
C SER A 150 -0.45 39.62 -23.95
N LYS A 151 -1.78 39.77 -24.06
CA LYS A 151 -2.74 38.79 -23.50
C LYS A 151 -2.58 37.42 -24.12
N LEU A 152 -2.35 37.37 -25.43
CA LEU A 152 -2.19 36.13 -26.18
C LEU A 152 -0.93 35.36 -25.77
N GLU A 153 0.20 36.04 -25.59
CA GLU A 153 1.45 35.41 -25.15
C GLU A 153 1.39 34.98 -23.68
N LYS A 154 0.70 35.75 -22.82
CA LYS A 154 0.42 35.33 -21.44
C LYS A 154 -0.38 34.03 -21.41
N LEU A 155 -1.44 33.94 -22.21
CA LEU A 155 -2.25 32.73 -22.35
C LEU A 155 -1.42 31.56 -22.89
N TYR A 156 -0.64 31.78 -23.94
CA TYR A 156 0.24 30.76 -24.51
C TYR A 156 1.25 30.24 -23.50
N ARG A 157 1.97 31.13 -22.80
CA ARG A 157 2.92 30.78 -21.74
C ARG A 157 2.24 29.94 -20.66
N PHE A 158 1.08 30.38 -20.17
CA PHE A 158 0.32 29.67 -19.15
C PHE A 158 -0.04 28.25 -19.58
N LEU A 159 -0.61 28.10 -20.79
CA LEU A 159 -1.06 26.81 -21.31
C LEU A 159 0.13 25.87 -21.57
N TYR A 160 1.22 26.39 -22.12
CA TYR A 160 2.44 25.62 -22.38
C TYR A 160 3.03 25.10 -21.06
N LEU A 161 3.23 25.97 -20.07
CA LEU A 161 3.76 25.58 -18.75
C LEU A 161 2.83 24.60 -18.03
N SER A 162 1.51 24.77 -18.13
CA SER A 162 0.54 23.87 -17.49
C SER A 162 0.52 22.49 -18.15
N HIS A 163 0.64 22.43 -19.48
CA HIS A 163 0.60 21.17 -20.22
C HIS A 163 1.86 20.35 -20.00
N PHE A 164 3.03 21.00 -20.07
CA PHE A 164 4.34 20.35 -20.11
C PHE A 164 5.04 20.24 -18.75
N ALA A 165 4.46 20.77 -17.67
CA ALA A 165 4.99 20.58 -16.33
C ALA A 165 4.86 19.13 -15.83
N TYR A 166 5.88 18.66 -15.11
CA TYR A 166 5.86 17.41 -14.36
C TYR A 166 4.82 17.48 -13.24
N GLY A 167 4.01 16.42 -13.08
CA GLY A 167 2.92 16.41 -12.10
C GLY A 167 1.81 17.45 -12.34
N LYS A 168 1.84 18.18 -13.46
CA LYS A 168 0.99 19.36 -13.72
C LYS A 168 1.21 20.52 -12.75
N LEU A 169 2.37 20.56 -12.09
CA LEU A 169 2.80 21.66 -11.24
C LEU A 169 3.31 22.81 -12.12
N ARG A 170 2.39 23.70 -12.53
CA ARG A 170 2.64 24.80 -13.48
C ARG A 170 3.89 25.60 -13.06
N GLY A 171 4.84 25.74 -14.00
CA GLY A 171 6.04 26.57 -13.80
C GLY A 171 7.16 25.96 -12.96
N LYS A 172 7.04 24.70 -12.50
CA LYS A 172 8.08 23.98 -11.74
C LYS A 172 9.05 23.22 -12.67
N SER A 173 9.06 21.90 -12.64
CA SER A 173 9.94 21.09 -13.50
C SER A 173 9.25 20.65 -14.79
N TYR A 174 10.03 20.52 -15.86
CA TYR A 174 9.57 19.99 -17.14
C TYR A 174 9.29 18.49 -17.05
N ASN A 175 8.24 18.00 -17.71
CA ASN A 175 7.93 16.58 -17.81
C ASN A 175 8.76 15.93 -18.93
N PRO A 176 9.77 15.08 -18.62
CA PRO A 176 10.62 14.47 -19.65
C PRO A 176 9.83 13.58 -20.62
N ASN A 177 8.71 13.01 -20.18
CA ASN A 177 7.86 12.17 -21.02
C ASN A 177 7.07 12.96 -22.09
N ALA A 178 7.20 14.29 -22.12
CA ALA A 178 6.54 15.13 -23.10
C ALA A 178 7.49 15.66 -24.17
N GLU A 179 8.78 15.30 -24.13
CA GLU A 179 9.77 15.73 -25.13
C GLU A 179 9.40 15.25 -26.54
N GLY A 180 9.37 16.19 -27.48
CA GLY A 180 8.98 15.94 -28.87
C GLY A 180 7.47 15.71 -29.09
N ILE A 181 6.66 15.71 -28.03
CA ILE A 181 5.23 15.41 -28.14
C ILE A 181 4.41 16.69 -28.34
N ALA A 182 3.62 16.74 -29.41
CA ALA A 182 2.68 17.81 -29.68
C ALA A 182 1.45 17.74 -28.75
N ALA A 183 1.14 18.86 -28.09
CA ALA A 183 -0.02 18.99 -27.22
C ALA A 183 -1.32 19.22 -28.00
N ARG A 184 -2.35 18.44 -27.70
CA ARG A 184 -3.73 18.67 -28.20
C ARG A 184 -4.49 19.79 -27.47
N THR A 185 -3.78 20.77 -26.93
CA THR A 185 -4.40 21.87 -26.16
C THR A 185 -5.28 22.73 -27.07
N ILE A 186 -4.81 22.99 -28.29
CA ILE A 186 -5.53 23.78 -29.29
C ILE A 186 -6.87 23.14 -29.65
N ASP A 187 -6.88 21.85 -30.00
CA ASP A 187 -8.11 21.12 -30.37
C ASP A 187 -9.21 21.28 -29.30
N ARG A 188 -8.81 21.31 -28.03
CA ARG A 188 -9.73 21.49 -26.90
C ARG A 188 -10.23 22.92 -26.75
N ILE A 189 -9.37 23.91 -27.01
CA ILE A 189 -9.80 25.31 -27.06
C ILE A 189 -10.84 25.48 -28.15
N GLU A 190 -10.61 24.93 -29.34
CA GLU A 190 -11.58 24.99 -30.43
C GLU A 190 -12.92 24.36 -30.06
N LYS A 191 -12.88 23.15 -29.46
CA LYS A 191 -14.09 22.44 -29.01
C LYS A 191 -14.91 23.23 -28.00
N TYR A 192 -14.26 23.90 -27.04
CA TYR A 192 -14.95 24.51 -25.89
C TYR A 192 -15.11 26.03 -25.96
N ARG A 193 -14.55 26.69 -26.98
CA ARG A 193 -14.54 28.15 -27.13
C ARG A 193 -15.92 28.76 -27.02
N ASP A 194 -16.90 28.23 -27.76
CA ASP A 194 -18.21 28.86 -27.84
C ASP A 194 -18.98 28.77 -26.52
N ARG A 195 -18.83 27.65 -25.79
CA ARG A 195 -19.36 27.54 -24.42
C ARG A 195 -18.68 28.55 -23.49
N LEU A 196 -17.35 28.67 -23.56
CA LEU A 196 -16.58 29.56 -22.69
C LEU A 196 -16.91 31.04 -22.90
N ARG A 197 -17.36 31.48 -24.09
CA ARG A 197 -17.78 32.88 -24.33
C ARG A 197 -18.89 33.34 -23.38
N ASN A 198 -19.74 32.42 -22.95
CA ASN A 198 -20.88 32.71 -22.06
C ASN A 198 -20.56 32.52 -20.57
N VAL A 199 -19.30 32.17 -20.24
CA VAL A 199 -18.88 31.93 -18.86
C VAL A 199 -18.43 33.22 -18.20
N THR A 200 -18.95 33.47 -17.00
CA THR A 200 -18.48 34.56 -16.15
C THR A 200 -17.24 34.10 -15.37
N VAL A 201 -16.14 34.85 -15.46
CA VAL A 201 -14.88 34.49 -14.77
C VAL A 201 -14.54 35.49 -13.67
N ARG A 202 -14.20 35.00 -12.48
CA ARG A 202 -13.78 35.79 -11.32
C ARG A 202 -12.35 35.42 -10.91
N SER A 203 -11.59 36.45 -10.50
CA SER A 203 -10.28 36.32 -9.87
C SER A 203 -10.45 36.87 -8.47
N ALA A 204 -10.89 36.04 -7.54
CA ALA A 204 -11.31 36.48 -6.21
C ALA A 204 -11.21 35.31 -5.23
N HIS A 205 -11.28 35.63 -3.94
CA HIS A 205 -11.40 34.62 -2.90
C HIS A 205 -12.70 33.82 -3.07
N TYR A 206 -12.69 32.53 -2.76
CA TYR A 206 -13.84 31.65 -3.01
C TYR A 206 -15.11 32.14 -2.28
N ALA A 207 -14.95 32.69 -1.07
CA ALA A 207 -16.05 33.24 -0.27
C ALA A 207 -16.77 34.38 -0.99
N ASP A 208 -16.03 35.26 -1.66
CA ASP A 208 -16.59 36.38 -2.43
C ASP A 208 -17.36 35.88 -3.65
N VAL A 209 -16.83 34.87 -4.34
CA VAL A 209 -17.50 34.25 -5.49
C VAL A 209 -18.79 33.54 -5.06
N VAL A 210 -18.75 32.81 -3.94
CA VAL A 210 -19.96 32.18 -3.39
C VAL A 210 -21.00 33.25 -3.06
N LYS A 211 -20.61 34.30 -2.32
CA LYS A 211 -21.49 35.40 -1.94
C LYS A 211 -22.12 36.12 -3.13
N GLU A 212 -21.36 36.33 -4.21
CA GLU A 212 -21.83 37.05 -5.40
C GLU A 212 -22.92 36.27 -6.17
N PHE A 213 -22.83 34.94 -6.22
CA PHE A 213 -23.69 34.10 -7.07
C PHE A 213 -24.66 33.18 -6.32
N ASP A 214 -24.68 33.23 -4.99
CA ASP A 214 -25.57 32.39 -4.19
C ASP A 214 -27.05 32.75 -4.35
N GLY A 215 -27.87 31.71 -4.41
CA GLY A 215 -29.29 31.78 -4.67
C GLY A 215 -29.91 30.38 -4.78
N LYS A 216 -31.23 30.31 -4.64
CA LYS A 216 -31.98 29.03 -4.64
C LYS A 216 -31.80 28.18 -5.89
N ASP A 217 -31.52 28.81 -7.04
CA ASP A 217 -31.35 28.15 -8.34
C ASP A 217 -29.87 27.89 -8.68
N THR A 218 -28.96 28.15 -7.74
CA THR A 218 -27.52 28.02 -7.89
C THR A 218 -27.02 26.67 -7.37
N PHE A 219 -26.16 26.03 -8.15
CA PHE A 219 -25.35 24.90 -7.75
C PHE A 219 -23.87 25.25 -7.68
N PHE A 220 -23.24 24.95 -6.55
CA PHE A 220 -21.81 25.13 -6.31
C PHE A 220 -21.06 23.80 -6.36
N PHE A 221 -20.03 23.71 -7.20
CA PHE A 221 -19.02 22.67 -7.07
C PHE A 221 -17.79 23.25 -6.37
N LEU A 222 -17.44 22.68 -5.22
CA LEU A 222 -16.37 23.17 -4.35
C LEU A 222 -15.27 22.11 -4.26
N ASP A 223 -14.08 22.44 -4.75
CA ASP A 223 -12.91 21.56 -4.70
C ASP A 223 -11.71 22.32 -4.11
N PRO A 224 -11.78 22.67 -2.81
CA PRO A 224 -10.72 23.43 -2.16
C PRO A 224 -9.40 22.63 -2.10
N PRO A 225 -8.25 23.30 -1.86
CA PRO A 225 -7.00 22.61 -1.60
C PRO A 225 -7.14 21.70 -0.37
N TYR A 226 -6.62 20.46 -0.46
CA TYR A 226 -6.74 19.46 0.60
C TYR A 226 -5.62 19.57 1.62
N PRO A 227 -5.93 19.71 2.92
CA PRO A 227 -4.92 19.63 3.98
C PRO A 227 -4.19 18.28 3.95
N GLY A 228 -2.86 18.30 4.07
CA GLY A 228 -2.06 17.09 4.22
C GLY A 228 -1.87 16.27 2.93
N HIS A 229 -2.17 16.85 1.76
CA HIS A 229 -1.96 16.27 0.44
C HIS A 229 -0.98 17.10 -0.41
N ASN A 230 0.22 17.35 0.12
CA ASN A 230 1.30 18.16 -0.48
C ASN A 230 1.34 18.17 -2.03
N VAL A 231 0.73 19.18 -2.63
CA VAL A 231 1.01 19.58 -4.03
C VAL A 231 1.34 21.07 -4.19
N GLU A 232 1.67 21.78 -3.11
CA GLU A 232 2.09 23.21 -3.14
C GLU A 232 1.06 24.12 -3.87
N VAL A 233 -0.23 23.88 -3.66
CA VAL A 233 -1.34 24.60 -4.31
C VAL A 233 -2.05 25.63 -3.42
N GLY A 234 -1.40 26.08 -2.34
CA GLY A 234 -1.96 27.10 -1.44
C GLY A 234 -2.67 26.55 -0.20
N GLU A 235 -2.31 25.34 0.25
CA GLU A 235 -2.82 24.73 1.50
C GLU A 235 -2.56 25.63 2.74
N ASP A 236 -1.52 26.47 2.71
CA ASP A 236 -1.13 27.41 3.77
C ASP A 236 -2.11 28.58 3.97
N ARG A 237 -3.01 28.83 3.01
CA ARG A 237 -3.93 29.96 3.00
C ARG A 237 -5.40 29.56 3.11
N PHE A 238 -5.69 28.27 3.18
CA PHE A 238 -7.05 27.77 3.26
C PHE A 238 -7.44 27.58 4.73
N ASP A 239 -8.46 28.32 5.16
CA ASP A 239 -9.01 28.25 6.51
C ASP A 239 -10.28 27.37 6.51
N GLU A 240 -10.18 26.20 7.15
CA GLU A 240 -11.30 25.24 7.26
C GLU A 240 -12.50 25.82 8.05
N ALA A 241 -12.25 26.67 9.04
CA ALA A 241 -13.30 27.30 9.85
C ALA A 241 -14.01 28.41 9.07
N GLU A 242 -13.30 29.19 8.27
CA GLU A 242 -13.91 30.12 7.31
C GLU A 242 -14.73 29.36 6.27
N PHE A 243 -14.17 28.28 5.70
CA PHE A 243 -14.85 27.48 4.69
C PHE A 243 -16.15 26.88 5.24
N ARG A 244 -16.14 26.37 6.49
CA ARG A 244 -17.34 25.91 7.18
C ARG A 244 -18.42 26.99 7.25
N LYS A 245 -18.06 28.21 7.65
CA LYS A 245 -19.00 29.35 7.72
C LYS A 245 -19.58 29.70 6.35
N VAL A 246 -18.76 29.61 5.30
CA VAL A 246 -19.25 29.80 3.93
C VAL A 246 -20.24 28.71 3.55
N LEU A 247 -19.97 27.43 3.85
CA LEU A 247 -20.90 26.33 3.56
C LEU A 247 -22.26 26.52 4.27
N ASP A 248 -22.26 26.99 5.52
CA ASP A 248 -23.51 27.30 6.25
C ASP A 248 -24.32 28.42 5.63
N SER A 249 -23.65 29.37 4.97
CA SER A 249 -24.31 30.53 4.38
C SER A 249 -24.96 30.26 3.02
N ILE A 250 -24.63 29.13 2.36
CA ILE A 250 -25.09 28.83 1.00
C ILE A 250 -26.59 28.51 0.98
N LYS A 251 -27.38 29.34 0.30
CA LYS A 251 -28.81 29.13 0.03
C LYS A 251 -29.06 28.14 -1.10
N GLY A 252 -28.13 28.07 -2.05
CA GLY A 252 -28.17 27.13 -3.17
C GLY A 252 -27.84 25.69 -2.76
N LYS A 253 -27.62 24.83 -3.75
CA LYS A 253 -27.12 23.46 -3.52
C LYS A 253 -25.61 23.42 -3.71
N PHE A 254 -24.89 22.61 -2.94
CA PHE A 254 -23.45 22.45 -3.12
C PHE A 254 -23.00 20.99 -3.06
N LEU A 255 -21.92 20.70 -3.78
CA LEU A 255 -21.14 19.47 -3.64
C LEU A 255 -19.67 19.82 -3.42
N VAL A 256 -19.12 19.38 -2.30
CA VAL A 256 -17.70 19.49 -1.98
C VAL A 256 -17.02 18.16 -2.25
N THR A 257 -15.85 18.21 -2.88
CA THR A 257 -14.87 17.10 -2.79
C THR A 257 -13.77 17.49 -1.81
N TYR A 258 -13.49 16.65 -0.82
CA TYR A 258 -12.52 16.95 0.24
C TYR A 258 -11.60 15.77 0.58
N GLY A 259 -10.43 16.03 1.15
CA GLY A 259 -9.52 14.99 1.63
C GLY A 259 -9.92 14.48 3.02
N THR A 260 -9.66 13.21 3.34
CA THR A 260 -9.96 12.63 4.67
C THR A 260 -8.92 12.99 5.75
N ARG A 261 -7.98 13.89 5.44
CA ARG A 261 -6.90 14.32 6.34
C ARG A 261 -7.11 15.72 6.94
N GLY A 262 -8.14 16.43 6.49
CA GLY A 262 -8.52 17.73 7.04
C GLY A 262 -9.43 17.60 8.27
N GLU A 263 -9.58 18.68 9.00
CA GLU A 263 -10.39 18.81 10.22
C GLU A 263 -11.70 19.59 9.97
N LEU A 264 -12.06 19.83 8.69
CA LEU A 264 -13.33 20.44 8.30
C LEU A 264 -14.52 19.76 9.01
N ASP A 265 -15.21 20.52 9.85
CA ASP A 265 -16.48 20.08 10.44
C ASP A 265 -17.52 19.85 9.33
N THR A 266 -18.11 18.66 9.32
CA THR A 266 -19.11 18.24 8.32
C THR A 266 -20.50 18.03 8.92
N SER A 267 -20.67 18.39 10.19
CA SER A 267 -21.94 18.30 10.90
C SER A 267 -23.03 19.10 10.16
N GLY A 268 -24.23 18.49 10.06
CA GLY A 268 -25.36 19.07 9.34
C GLY A 268 -25.37 18.83 7.82
N PHE A 269 -24.39 18.13 7.26
CA PHE A 269 -24.34 17.80 5.83
C PHE A 269 -24.43 16.30 5.54
N HIS A 270 -24.81 15.97 4.30
CA HIS A 270 -24.72 14.61 3.79
C HIS A 270 -23.30 14.31 3.35
N VAL A 271 -22.65 13.37 4.04
CA VAL A 271 -21.26 12.98 3.77
C VAL A 271 -21.20 11.56 3.20
N ARG A 272 -20.35 11.35 2.20
CA ARG A 272 -20.03 10.02 1.65
C ARG A 272 -18.55 9.92 1.35
N THR A 273 -17.93 8.80 1.72
CA THR A 273 -16.54 8.51 1.35
C THR A 273 -16.49 7.80 -0.02
N VAL A 274 -15.64 8.27 -0.91
CA VAL A 274 -15.37 7.66 -2.23
C VAL A 274 -13.88 7.35 -2.39
N ARG A 275 -13.56 6.18 -2.95
CA ARG A 275 -12.17 5.75 -3.20
C ARG A 275 -11.75 6.06 -4.63
N THR A 276 -11.06 7.16 -4.87
CA THR A 276 -10.69 7.58 -6.24
C THR A 276 -9.34 7.04 -6.66
N ARG A 277 -9.25 6.42 -7.85
CA ARG A 277 -7.96 5.96 -8.41
C ARG A 277 -7.02 7.15 -8.59
N ARG A 278 -5.80 7.05 -8.08
CA ARG A 278 -4.80 8.12 -8.17
C ARG A 278 -4.27 8.22 -9.60
N THR A 279 -4.33 9.41 -10.19
CA THR A 279 -3.63 9.70 -11.46
C THR A 279 -2.15 10.05 -11.30
N ILE A 280 -1.70 10.23 -10.05
CA ILE A 280 -0.33 10.67 -9.68
C ILE A 280 0.55 9.46 -9.30
N SER A 281 0.15 8.23 -9.66
CA SER A 281 0.94 7.02 -9.38
C SER A 281 2.32 7.00 -10.05
N SER A 282 2.57 7.88 -11.03
CA SER A 282 3.83 8.00 -11.76
C SER A 282 4.80 9.07 -11.23
N MET A 283 4.46 9.81 -10.17
CA MET A 283 5.42 10.71 -9.51
C MET A 283 6.29 9.95 -8.51
N ARG A 284 7.62 10.09 -8.62
CA ARG A 284 8.56 9.60 -7.58
C ARG A 284 8.16 10.22 -6.24
N GLY A 285 8.04 9.38 -5.21
CA GLY A 285 7.82 9.84 -3.82
C GLY A 285 6.35 9.88 -3.37
N VAL A 286 5.41 9.41 -4.18
CA VAL A 286 3.99 9.35 -3.84
C VAL A 286 3.55 7.89 -3.64
N GLY A 287 4.19 7.19 -2.70
CA GLY A 287 3.77 5.85 -2.28
C GLY A 287 2.40 5.89 -1.58
N GLY A 288 1.63 4.80 -1.68
CA GLY A 288 0.32 4.63 -1.04
C GLY A 288 -0.64 3.76 -1.85
N PRO A 289 -1.86 3.47 -1.33
CA PRO A 289 -2.87 2.67 -2.01
C PRO A 289 -3.22 3.24 -3.40
N LYS A 290 -3.63 2.37 -4.33
CA LYS A 290 -4.03 2.76 -5.71
C LYS A 290 -5.22 3.73 -5.74
N THR A 291 -5.93 3.83 -4.63
CA THR A 291 -7.06 4.72 -4.39
C THR A 291 -6.81 5.60 -3.16
N LEU A 292 -7.25 6.85 -3.18
CA LEU A 292 -7.33 7.67 -1.96
C LEU A 292 -8.79 7.81 -1.56
N PRO A 293 -9.14 7.60 -0.28
CA PRO A 293 -10.46 7.99 0.20
C PRO A 293 -10.58 9.51 0.13
N GLN A 294 -11.71 9.99 -0.37
CA GLN A 294 -12.10 11.39 -0.44
C GLN A 294 -13.52 11.51 0.08
N LEU A 295 -13.84 12.61 0.74
CA LEU A 295 -15.20 12.93 1.17
C LEU A 295 -15.94 13.63 0.05
N LEU A 296 -17.20 13.26 -0.14
CA LEU A 296 -18.23 14.03 -0.83
C LEU A 296 -19.15 14.61 0.24
N ILE A 297 -19.28 15.94 0.27
CA ILE A 297 -20.08 16.64 1.28
C ILE A 297 -21.12 17.48 0.54
N ALA A 298 -22.40 17.37 0.90
CA ALA A 298 -23.48 18.09 0.24
C ALA A 298 -24.60 18.51 1.21
N ASN A 299 -25.28 19.63 0.92
CA ASN A 299 -26.51 20.05 1.60
C ASN A 299 -27.79 19.47 0.95
N TYR A 300 -27.66 18.32 0.29
CA TYR A 300 -28.74 17.52 -0.27
C TYR A 300 -28.34 16.03 -0.29
N ALA A 301 -29.32 15.15 -0.36
CA ALA A 301 -29.08 13.71 -0.33
C ALA A 301 -28.26 13.22 -1.53
N ILE A 302 -27.17 12.51 -1.26
CA ILE A 302 -26.28 11.93 -2.29
C ILE A 302 -26.79 10.54 -2.68
N ALA A 303 -27.26 10.38 -3.93
CA ALA A 303 -27.87 9.13 -4.41
C ALA A 303 -26.86 7.98 -4.63
N ARG A 304 -27.10 6.83 -3.99
CA ARG A 304 -26.20 5.66 -3.98
C ARG A 304 -25.96 5.02 -5.36
N LYS A 305 -27.00 4.95 -6.21
CA LYS A 305 -26.94 4.30 -7.54
C LYS A 305 -26.02 5.03 -8.55
N ALA A 306 -25.69 6.30 -8.33
CA ALA A 306 -24.96 7.13 -9.29
C ALA A 306 -23.42 6.91 -9.30
N LEU A 307 -22.86 6.22 -8.29
CA LEU A 307 -21.41 6.09 -8.07
C LEU A 307 -20.74 4.87 -8.73
N GLY A 308 -21.49 3.92 -9.30
CA GLY A 308 -20.94 2.76 -10.04
C GLY A 308 -20.10 1.77 -9.18
N PRO A 309 -19.15 1.00 -9.74
CA PRO A 309 -18.45 -0.13 -9.10
C PRO A 309 -17.35 0.26 -8.09
N TYR A 310 -17.47 1.42 -7.45
CA TYR A 310 -16.50 1.85 -6.45
C TYR A 310 -17.02 1.35 -5.11
N GLU A 311 -16.24 0.50 -4.44
CA GLU A 311 -16.57 -0.01 -3.10
C GLU A 311 -16.89 1.14 -2.17
N LEU A 312 -18.14 1.16 -1.70
CA LEU A 312 -18.56 1.94 -0.56
C LEU A 312 -18.02 1.22 0.67
N ASP A 313 -17.05 1.80 1.35
CA ASP A 313 -16.89 1.46 2.77
C ASP A 313 -18.20 1.91 3.43
N VAL A 314 -18.91 0.95 4.01
CA VAL A 314 -20.03 1.24 4.90
C VAL A 314 -19.43 1.93 6.11
N ILE A 315 -19.57 3.25 6.20
CA ILE A 315 -19.41 3.98 7.47
C ILE A 315 -20.53 5.03 7.56
N GLU A 316 -21.40 4.76 8.54
CA GLU A 316 -22.09 5.69 9.43
C GLU A 316 -23.01 6.73 8.78
N ALA A 317 -24.28 6.35 8.69
CA ALA A 317 -25.36 7.32 8.87
C ALA A 317 -25.37 7.74 10.34
N ALA A 318 -25.68 9.01 10.60
CA ALA A 318 -26.08 9.50 11.91
C ALA A 318 -27.01 8.48 12.57
N VAL A 319 -26.56 7.86 13.66
CA VAL A 319 -27.43 7.11 14.54
C VAL A 319 -28.09 8.16 15.41
N GLU A 320 -29.32 8.55 15.06
CA GLU A 320 -30.22 8.99 16.11
C GLU A 320 -30.24 7.85 17.14
N LEU A 321 -29.94 8.17 18.40
CA LEU A 321 -30.12 7.21 19.49
C LEU A 321 -31.53 6.65 19.34
N THR A 322 -31.67 5.34 19.29
CA THR A 322 -33.00 4.76 19.30
C THR A 322 -33.69 5.22 20.60
N PRO A 323 -35.02 5.37 20.62
CA PRO A 323 -35.74 5.80 21.82
C PRO A 323 -35.35 4.99 23.07
N GLU A 324 -34.97 3.73 22.88
CA GLU A 324 -34.46 2.84 23.93
C GLU A 324 -33.06 3.25 24.43
N ALA A 325 -32.11 3.56 23.53
CA ALA A 325 -30.76 3.99 23.92
C ALA A 325 -30.74 5.41 24.54
N ALA A 326 -31.67 6.29 24.11
CA ALA A 326 -31.89 7.58 24.76
C ALA A 326 -32.50 7.39 26.17
N ALA A 327 -33.44 6.45 26.32
CA ALA A 327 -34.03 6.10 27.62
C ALA A 327 -33.00 5.45 28.57
N ASP A 328 -32.07 4.65 28.06
CA ASP A 328 -31.00 4.03 28.86
C ASP A 328 -29.99 5.06 29.38
N LEU A 329 -29.70 6.10 28.58
CA LEU A 329 -28.85 7.22 29.00
C LEU A 329 -29.54 8.12 30.03
N ASP A 330 -30.83 8.40 29.84
CA ASP A 330 -31.67 9.07 30.84
C ASP A 330 -31.73 8.28 32.14
N LEU A 331 -31.89 6.96 32.05
CA LEU A 331 -31.93 6.07 33.21
C LEU A 331 -30.60 6.07 33.96
N ALA A 332 -29.47 5.98 33.25
CA ALA A 332 -28.14 6.03 33.84
C ALA A 332 -27.88 7.35 34.59
N ARG A 333 -28.35 8.48 34.03
CA ARG A 333 -28.28 9.79 34.65
C ARG A 333 -29.16 9.90 35.90
N VAL A 334 -30.41 9.48 35.82
CA VAL A 334 -31.35 9.48 36.96
C VAL A 334 -30.81 8.61 38.10
N LEU A 335 -30.25 7.45 37.77
CA LEU A 335 -29.63 6.55 38.76
C LEU A 335 -28.37 7.16 39.38
N ALA A 336 -27.46 7.75 38.60
CA ALA A 336 -26.26 8.40 39.11
C ALA A 336 -26.59 9.56 40.07
N LYS A 337 -27.62 10.35 39.75
CA LYS A 337 -28.09 11.46 40.60
C LYS A 337 -28.77 10.98 41.88
N ALA A 338 -29.64 9.98 41.76
CA ALA A 338 -30.30 9.37 42.92
C ALA A 338 -29.28 8.71 43.88
N ILE A 339 -28.22 8.10 43.35
CA ILE A 339 -27.15 7.52 44.16
C ILE A 339 -26.27 8.62 44.77
N ALA A 340 -25.94 9.69 44.03
CA ALA A 340 -25.19 10.83 44.56
C ALA A 340 -25.91 11.50 45.75
N GLU A 341 -27.22 11.70 45.65
CA GLU A 341 -28.06 12.24 46.73
C GLU A 341 -28.21 11.29 47.93
N ALA A 342 -28.02 9.99 47.69
CA ALA A 342 -28.15 8.94 48.71
C ALA A 342 -26.90 8.71 49.56
N THR A 343 -25.71 8.88 48.96
CA THR A 343 -24.45 8.39 49.55
C THR A 343 -23.44 9.47 49.90
N ASP A 344 -23.70 10.75 49.56
CA ASP A 344 -22.77 11.89 49.75
C ASP A 344 -21.36 11.65 49.14
N ALA A 345 -21.23 10.65 48.25
CA ALA A 345 -19.96 10.22 47.69
C ALA A 345 -19.46 11.23 46.63
N PRO A 346 -18.31 11.91 46.83
CA PRO A 346 -17.85 13.00 45.96
C PRO A 346 -17.64 12.58 44.51
N MET A 347 -17.20 11.33 44.29
CA MET A 347 -16.96 10.78 42.96
C MET A 347 -18.26 10.53 42.19
N VAL A 348 -19.32 10.08 42.87
CA VAL A 348 -20.64 9.85 42.28
C VAL A 348 -21.35 11.18 42.02
N SER A 349 -21.19 12.16 42.91
CA SER A 349 -21.71 13.51 42.71
C SER A 349 -21.00 14.24 41.57
N ALA A 350 -19.68 14.08 41.43
CA ALA A 350 -18.93 14.62 40.29
C ALA A 350 -19.39 14.00 38.97
N LEU A 351 -19.64 12.68 38.97
CA LEU A 351 -20.12 11.94 37.80
C LEU A 351 -21.57 12.31 37.43
N ALA A 352 -22.47 12.46 38.40
CA ALA A 352 -23.82 12.95 38.16
C ALA A 352 -23.81 14.39 37.60
N THR A 353 -22.90 15.24 38.08
CA THR A 353 -22.70 16.60 37.56
C THR A 353 -22.12 16.59 36.14
N GLU A 354 -21.23 15.65 35.83
CA GLU A 354 -20.68 15.45 34.49
C GLU A 354 -21.77 14.95 33.53
N LEU A 355 -22.61 14.00 33.97
CA LEU A 355 -23.76 13.49 33.22
C LEU A 355 -24.84 14.55 32.94
N ASP A 356 -25.13 15.43 33.91
CA ASP A 356 -26.08 16.54 33.75
C ASP A 356 -25.58 17.63 32.78
N ARG A 357 -24.26 17.85 32.66
CA ARG A 357 -23.67 18.82 31.71
C ARG A 357 -23.88 18.45 30.24
N PHE A 358 -24.29 17.21 29.96
CA PHE A 358 -24.50 16.72 28.60
C PHE A 358 -25.90 17.02 28.03
N ASP A 359 -26.86 17.47 28.85
CA ASP A 359 -28.20 17.87 28.40
C ASP A 359 -28.19 19.20 27.60
N ASP A 360 -27.15 20.01 27.78
CA ASP A 360 -27.02 21.32 27.13
C ASP A 360 -26.38 21.25 25.71
N ILE A 361 -26.02 20.06 25.23
CA ILE A 361 -25.33 19.89 23.94
C ILE A 361 -26.31 19.41 22.86
N THR A 362 -26.85 20.33 22.07
CA THR A 362 -27.55 19.99 20.81
C THR A 362 -26.63 20.19 19.60
N GLY A 363 -26.61 19.21 18.68
CA GLY A 363 -25.81 19.25 17.44
C GLY A 363 -24.51 18.43 17.49
N GLY A 364 -23.58 18.69 16.57
CA GLY A 364 -22.38 17.86 16.27
C GLY A 364 -21.42 17.53 17.42
N GLY A 365 -21.67 17.97 18.66
CA GLY A 365 -20.94 17.56 19.86
C GLY A 365 -21.24 16.13 20.34
N ALA A 366 -22.30 15.48 19.86
CA ALA A 366 -22.69 14.13 20.27
C ALA A 366 -21.70 13.02 19.85
N VAL A 367 -20.85 13.25 18.84
CA VAL A 367 -19.90 12.24 18.31
C VAL A 367 -18.65 12.09 19.18
N VAL A 368 -18.28 13.12 19.95
CA VAL A 368 -17.20 13.02 20.95
C VAL A 368 -17.67 12.17 22.14
N LEU A 369 -18.96 12.25 22.50
CA LEU A 369 -19.53 11.55 23.66
C LEU A 369 -19.54 10.01 23.54
N ALA A 370 -19.87 9.44 22.38
CA ALA A 370 -19.93 7.97 22.24
C ALA A 370 -18.56 7.30 22.46
N ARG A 371 -17.47 8.02 22.17
CA ARG A 371 -16.09 7.53 22.35
C ARG A 371 -15.58 7.76 23.78
N GLU A 372 -16.14 8.72 24.51
CA GLU A 372 -15.81 9.00 25.93
C GLU A 372 -16.75 8.32 26.95
N LEU A 373 -17.82 7.66 26.50
CA LEU A 373 -18.73 6.89 27.36
C LEU A 373 -18.20 5.51 27.80
N LEU A 374 -17.26 4.90 27.08
CA LEU A 374 -16.63 3.64 27.52
C LEU A 374 -15.92 3.80 28.89
N PRO A 375 -15.12 4.87 29.10
CA PRO A 375 -14.54 5.18 30.40
C PRO A 375 -15.57 5.58 31.47
N VAL A 376 -16.77 6.05 31.11
CA VAL A 376 -17.81 6.43 32.09
C VAL A 376 -18.48 5.19 32.66
N GLY A 377 -18.80 4.18 31.84
CA GLY A 377 -19.33 2.91 32.31
C GLY A 377 -18.34 2.15 33.20
N GLU A 378 -17.05 2.14 32.85
CA GLU A 378 -16.00 1.56 33.68
C GLU A 378 -15.78 2.36 34.99
N ARG A 379 -15.79 3.70 34.94
CA ARG A 379 -15.65 4.52 36.16
C ARG A 379 -16.88 4.45 37.06
N LEU A 380 -18.08 4.34 36.50
CA LEU A 380 -19.34 4.13 37.22
C LEU A 380 -19.39 2.72 37.82
N ALA A 381 -18.99 1.68 37.07
CA ALA A 381 -18.89 0.31 37.57
C ALA A 381 -17.85 0.20 38.69
N VAL A 382 -16.67 0.81 38.54
CA VAL A 382 -15.63 0.82 39.58
C VAL A 382 -16.10 1.59 40.83
N ALA A 383 -16.78 2.73 40.67
CA ALA A 383 -17.30 3.52 41.79
C ALA A 383 -18.48 2.83 42.51
N ILE A 384 -19.36 2.16 41.77
CA ILE A 384 -20.50 1.41 42.33
C ILE A 384 -20.01 0.10 42.98
N GLN A 385 -19.01 -0.57 42.40
CA GLN A 385 -18.48 -1.84 42.89
C GLN A 385 -17.68 -1.68 44.19
N SER A 386 -17.15 -0.49 44.48
CA SER A 386 -16.52 -0.19 45.77
C SER A 386 -17.51 0.19 46.88
N GLU A 387 -18.69 0.75 46.55
CA GLU A 387 -19.59 1.39 47.52
C GLU A 387 -20.98 0.72 47.66
N LEU A 388 -21.54 0.10 46.59
CA LEU A 388 -22.87 -0.55 46.57
C LEU A 388 -22.89 -1.82 45.68
N PRO A 389 -22.47 -2.99 46.21
CA PRO A 389 -22.22 -4.21 45.42
C PRO A 389 -23.46 -4.86 44.78
N GLU A 390 -24.66 -4.63 45.33
CA GLU A 390 -25.88 -5.29 44.85
C GLU A 390 -26.40 -4.73 43.52
N LEU A 391 -26.09 -3.47 43.19
CA LEU A 391 -26.47 -2.83 41.91
C LEU A 391 -25.54 -3.25 40.75
N ALA A 392 -24.28 -3.57 41.07
CA ALA A 392 -23.29 -4.03 40.09
C ALA A 392 -23.65 -5.38 39.47
N ALA A 393 -24.38 -6.23 40.20
CA ALA A 393 -24.84 -7.53 39.71
C ALA A 393 -25.90 -7.40 38.59
N LEU A 394 -26.75 -6.36 38.63
CA LEU A 394 -27.79 -6.12 37.63
C LEU A 394 -27.23 -5.52 36.32
N LEU A 395 -26.17 -4.72 36.38
CA LEU A 395 -25.50 -4.15 35.20
C LEU A 395 -24.60 -5.18 34.48
N HIS A 396 -24.05 -6.14 35.23
CA HIS A 396 -23.24 -7.24 34.68
C HIS A 396 -24.03 -8.14 33.73
N ASP A 397 -25.34 -8.32 33.97
CA ASP A 397 -26.23 -9.13 33.14
C ASP A 397 -26.59 -8.47 31.78
N ALA A 398 -26.44 -7.14 31.64
CA ALA A 398 -26.73 -6.41 30.40
C ALA A 398 -25.51 -6.25 29.47
N GLN A 399 -24.31 -6.54 29.97
CA GLN A 399 -23.02 -6.37 29.30
C GLN A 399 -22.79 -7.23 28.02
N PRO A 400 -23.36 -8.44 27.86
CA PRO A 400 -23.12 -9.28 26.68
C PRO A 400 -23.60 -8.68 25.34
N GLY A 401 -24.65 -7.84 25.35
CA GLY A 401 -25.24 -7.30 24.11
C GLY A 401 -24.37 -6.26 23.40
N LEU A 402 -23.49 -5.56 24.13
CA LEU A 402 -22.63 -4.50 23.60
C LEU A 402 -21.30 -5.03 23.06
N GLU A 403 -20.80 -6.15 23.59
CA GLU A 403 -19.56 -6.77 23.13
C GLU A 403 -19.75 -7.63 21.87
N ASP A 404 -20.95 -8.19 21.66
CA ASP A 404 -21.28 -9.07 20.52
C ASP A 404 -21.38 -8.34 19.16
N LEU A 405 -21.64 -7.03 19.16
CA LEU A 405 -21.76 -6.22 17.93
C LEU A 405 -20.39 -5.78 17.36
N ALA A 406 -19.32 -5.85 18.17
CA ALA A 406 -18.02 -5.28 17.81
C ALA A 406 -17.00 -6.28 17.23
N LYS A 407 -17.19 -7.61 17.38
CA LYS A 407 -16.09 -8.57 17.15
C LYS A 407 -16.34 -9.79 16.27
N ALA A 408 -17.53 -10.08 15.77
CA ALA A 408 -17.71 -11.25 14.90
C ALA A 408 -18.94 -11.13 14.01
N GLN A 409 -18.79 -11.44 12.72
CA GLN A 409 -19.61 -12.50 12.10
C GLN A 409 -19.26 -12.65 10.61
N TRP A 410 -18.76 -13.82 10.24
CA TRP A 410 -18.88 -14.27 8.85
C TRP A 410 -20.36 -14.40 8.48
N THR A 411 -20.74 -13.91 7.30
CA THR A 411 -22.12 -14.01 6.83
C THR A 411 -22.52 -15.47 6.63
N ARG A 412 -23.82 -15.79 6.79
CA ARG A 412 -24.34 -17.14 6.50
C ARG A 412 -24.00 -17.60 5.08
N ALA A 413 -23.97 -16.69 4.11
CA ALA A 413 -23.56 -16.98 2.74
C ALA A 413 -22.09 -17.39 2.65
N TYR A 414 -21.20 -16.70 3.37
CA TYR A 414 -19.78 -17.04 3.45
C TYR A 414 -19.57 -18.40 4.09
N ILE A 415 -20.17 -18.66 5.26
CA ILE A 415 -20.07 -19.94 5.97
C ILE A 415 -20.62 -21.08 5.11
N ASN A 416 -21.73 -20.85 4.39
CA ASN A 416 -22.33 -21.86 3.53
C ASN A 416 -21.44 -22.28 2.35
N ASP A 417 -20.54 -21.39 1.91
CA ASP A 417 -19.60 -21.61 0.82
C ASP A 417 -18.29 -22.28 1.28
N LEU A 418 -18.01 -22.37 2.58
CA LEU A 418 -16.80 -23.02 3.07
C LEU A 418 -16.80 -24.54 2.81
N PRO A 419 -15.63 -25.14 2.56
CA PRO A 419 -15.47 -26.60 2.49
C PRO A 419 -15.66 -27.26 3.86
N ASP A 420 -15.90 -28.57 3.88
CA ASP A 420 -16.21 -29.31 5.12
C ASP A 420 -15.03 -29.37 6.10
N ASP A 421 -13.79 -29.28 5.61
CA ASP A 421 -12.56 -29.23 6.42
C ASP A 421 -12.34 -27.87 7.13
N ALA A 422 -13.12 -26.85 6.77
CA ALA A 422 -13.17 -25.57 7.48
C ALA A 422 -14.00 -25.63 8.76
N PHE A 423 -14.64 -26.77 9.04
CA PHE A 423 -15.49 -27.01 10.21
C PHE A 423 -14.82 -28.05 11.12
N LEU A 424 -14.89 -27.86 12.44
CA LEU A 424 -14.33 -28.84 13.37
C LEU A 424 -15.15 -30.12 13.42
N TYR A 425 -16.45 -30.05 13.11
CA TYR A 425 -17.35 -31.19 13.15
C TYR A 425 -18.39 -31.15 12.03
N VAL A 426 -18.64 -32.30 11.41
CA VAL A 426 -19.72 -32.51 10.44
C VAL A 426 -20.56 -33.68 10.90
N GLU A 427 -21.85 -33.43 11.13
CA GLU A 427 -22.81 -34.44 11.57
C GLU A 427 -22.98 -35.56 10.53
N PRO A 428 -23.08 -36.83 10.96
CA PRO A 428 -23.41 -37.95 10.09
C PRO A 428 -24.87 -37.85 9.58
N GLY A 429 -25.12 -38.31 8.34
CA GLY A 429 -26.46 -38.38 7.75
C GLY A 429 -26.77 -37.36 6.64
N GLY A 430 -25.79 -36.56 6.20
CA GLY A 430 -25.91 -35.65 5.05
C GLY A 430 -25.38 -36.22 3.74
N GLY A 431 -25.97 -35.78 2.62
CA GLY A 431 -25.42 -36.02 1.28
C GLY A 431 -24.33 -35.00 0.92
N LYS A 432 -23.61 -35.22 -0.19
CA LYS A 432 -22.68 -34.23 -0.76
C LYS A 432 -23.30 -33.57 -1.98
N ASP A 433 -23.01 -32.28 -2.18
CA ASP A 433 -23.30 -31.61 -3.46
C ASP A 433 -22.17 -31.82 -4.48
N ASP A 434 -22.33 -31.24 -5.67
CA ASP A 434 -21.35 -31.31 -6.77
C ASP A 434 -19.97 -30.74 -6.41
N ALA A 435 -19.87 -29.94 -5.35
CA ALA A 435 -18.63 -29.37 -4.83
C ALA A 435 -18.08 -30.14 -3.61
N GLY A 436 -18.67 -31.30 -3.27
CA GLY A 436 -18.22 -32.16 -2.16
C GLY A 436 -18.58 -31.64 -0.76
N LYS A 437 -19.44 -30.62 -0.65
CA LYS A 437 -19.82 -29.99 0.63
C LYS A 437 -21.08 -30.66 1.20
N THR A 438 -21.15 -30.85 2.51
CA THR A 438 -22.28 -31.54 3.15
C THR A 438 -23.61 -30.77 3.01
N VAL A 439 -24.69 -31.47 2.69
CA VAL A 439 -26.07 -30.98 2.57
C VAL A 439 -27.00 -31.84 3.43
N PRO A 440 -27.89 -31.23 4.25
CA PRO A 440 -28.10 -29.79 4.43
C PRO A 440 -26.95 -29.09 5.17
N ARG A 441 -26.69 -27.81 4.84
CA ARG A 441 -25.54 -27.04 5.39
C ARG A 441 -25.51 -26.94 6.91
N ARG A 442 -26.67 -27.12 7.56
CA ARG A 442 -26.84 -27.14 9.01
C ARG A 442 -26.09 -28.27 9.72
N LEU A 443 -25.64 -29.29 8.99
CA LEU A 443 -24.88 -30.41 9.53
C LEU A 443 -23.40 -30.08 9.77
N ARG A 444 -22.94 -28.87 9.41
CA ARG A 444 -21.53 -28.45 9.52
C ARG A 444 -21.38 -27.46 10.65
N HIS A 445 -20.56 -27.80 11.62
CA HIS A 445 -20.49 -27.13 12.92
C HIS A 445 -19.11 -26.57 13.21
N PHE A 446 -19.09 -25.44 13.92
CA PHE A 446 -17.88 -24.79 14.41
C PHE A 446 -16.88 -24.46 13.28
N PRO A 447 -17.22 -23.49 12.40
CA PRO A 447 -16.28 -23.03 11.39
C PRO A 447 -15.04 -22.41 12.07
N PHE A 448 -13.86 -22.72 11.57
CA PHE A 448 -12.60 -22.26 12.15
C PHE A 448 -11.52 -21.92 11.11
N ARG A 449 -11.76 -22.21 9.82
CA ARG A 449 -10.89 -21.78 8.73
C ARG A 449 -11.63 -20.85 7.77
N ASP A 450 -10.89 -19.89 7.24
CA ASP A 450 -11.38 -18.99 6.21
C ASP A 450 -11.32 -19.64 4.82
N ARG A 451 -11.73 -18.91 3.77
CA ARG A 451 -11.69 -19.37 2.38
C ARG A 451 -10.27 -19.72 1.89
N GLY A 452 -9.23 -19.12 2.46
CA GLY A 452 -7.83 -19.40 2.15
C GLY A 452 -7.31 -20.69 2.81
N GLY A 453 -8.10 -21.29 3.70
CA GLY A 453 -7.70 -22.43 4.52
C GLY A 453 -6.93 -22.02 5.78
N ASP A 454 -6.80 -20.72 6.05
CA ASP A 454 -6.10 -20.20 7.23
C ASP A 454 -6.99 -20.26 8.47
N VAL A 455 -6.40 -20.47 9.64
CA VAL A 455 -7.13 -20.52 10.92
C VAL A 455 -7.62 -19.13 11.29
N ASP A 456 -8.92 -18.98 11.45
CA ASP A 456 -9.54 -17.76 11.97
C ASP A 456 -9.63 -17.84 13.50
N VAL A 457 -8.72 -17.13 14.17
CA VAL A 457 -8.59 -17.13 15.63
C VAL A 457 -9.90 -16.71 16.35
N PRO A 458 -10.63 -15.66 15.91
CA PRO A 458 -11.94 -15.33 16.48
C PRO A 458 -12.95 -16.48 16.42
N HIS A 459 -13.14 -17.11 15.25
CA HIS A 459 -14.10 -18.19 15.08
C HIS A 459 -13.65 -19.48 15.77
N LEU A 460 -12.34 -19.74 15.86
CA LEU A 460 -11.78 -20.85 16.63
C LEU A 460 -11.99 -20.69 18.14
N ARG A 461 -11.80 -19.47 18.70
CA ARG A 461 -12.14 -19.18 20.10
C ARG A 461 -13.62 -19.37 20.38
N ASN A 462 -14.47 -18.91 19.45
CA ASN A 462 -15.91 -19.11 19.53
C ASN A 462 -16.28 -20.61 19.50
N ALA A 463 -15.62 -21.40 18.65
CA ALA A 463 -15.81 -22.84 18.60
C ALA A 463 -15.48 -23.53 19.94
N ILE A 464 -14.35 -23.19 20.58
CA ILE A 464 -13.97 -23.75 21.89
C ILE A 464 -15.06 -23.53 22.93
N ALA A 465 -15.68 -22.35 22.95
CA ALA A 465 -16.75 -22.01 23.88
C ALA A 465 -18.06 -22.76 23.58
N ARG A 466 -18.36 -23.02 22.30
CA ARG A 466 -19.66 -23.59 21.87
C ARG A 466 -19.71 -25.11 21.83
N ILE A 467 -18.57 -25.80 21.71
CA ILE A 467 -18.52 -27.28 21.64
C ILE A 467 -19.21 -27.98 22.84
N PRO A 468 -18.98 -27.58 24.11
CA PRO A 468 -19.65 -28.20 25.26
C PRO A 468 -21.18 -28.08 25.23
N GLN A 469 -21.66 -26.94 24.73
CA GLN A 469 -23.06 -26.53 24.74
C GLN A 469 -23.87 -27.12 23.57
N SER A 470 -23.20 -27.71 22.58
CA SER A 470 -23.87 -28.21 21.37
C SER A 470 -24.60 -29.53 21.60
N ASP A 471 -25.80 -29.65 21.06
CA ASP A 471 -26.65 -30.85 21.02
C ASP A 471 -26.61 -31.57 19.66
N ALA A 472 -25.63 -31.23 18.81
CA ALA A 472 -25.45 -31.82 17.49
C ALA A 472 -25.32 -33.36 17.55
N ALA A 473 -25.98 -34.04 16.61
CA ALA A 473 -26.05 -35.49 16.58
C ALA A 473 -24.64 -36.10 16.50
N GLY A 474 -24.34 -37.08 17.37
CA GLY A 474 -23.02 -37.74 17.44
C GLY A 474 -21.97 -37.06 18.32
N LEU A 475 -22.27 -35.90 18.93
CA LEU A 475 -21.39 -35.27 19.93
C LEU A 475 -21.58 -35.88 21.32
N THR A 476 -20.95 -37.04 21.56
CA THR A 476 -20.81 -37.61 22.92
C THR A 476 -19.91 -36.72 23.79
N ALA A 477 -19.95 -36.91 25.12
CA ALA A 477 -19.07 -36.18 26.04
C ALA A 477 -17.59 -36.33 25.65
N ASP A 478 -17.16 -37.53 25.29
CA ASP A 478 -15.80 -37.81 24.84
C ASP A 478 -15.46 -37.08 23.53
N LYS A 479 -16.40 -37.04 22.58
CA LYS A 479 -16.17 -36.37 21.29
C LYS A 479 -16.11 -34.85 21.44
N LYS A 480 -16.90 -34.28 22.37
CA LYS A 480 -16.83 -32.85 22.72
C LYS A 480 -15.47 -32.49 23.32
N ASN A 481 -14.95 -33.33 24.22
CA ASN A 481 -13.62 -33.13 24.80
C ASN A 481 -12.52 -33.21 23.73
N GLU A 482 -12.57 -34.21 22.83
CA GLU A 482 -11.63 -34.36 21.72
C GLU A 482 -11.61 -33.12 20.79
N LEU A 483 -12.78 -32.59 20.46
CA LEU A 483 -12.92 -31.40 19.61
C LEU A 483 -12.43 -30.13 20.30
N GLN A 484 -12.70 -29.97 21.59
CA GLN A 484 -12.17 -28.83 22.37
C GLN A 484 -10.65 -28.88 22.47
N ASP A 485 -10.05 -30.05 22.72
CA ASP A 485 -8.61 -30.21 22.79
C ASP A 485 -7.94 -29.92 21.44
N ARG A 486 -8.54 -30.40 20.34
CA ARG A 486 -8.10 -30.05 18.99
C ARG A 486 -8.16 -28.54 18.74
N ALA A 487 -9.25 -27.88 19.13
CA ALA A 487 -9.43 -26.46 18.93
C ALA A 487 -8.46 -25.61 19.77
N ARG A 488 -8.17 -26.03 21.01
CA ARG A 488 -7.17 -25.38 21.89
C ARG A 488 -5.75 -25.50 21.33
N ARG A 489 -5.34 -26.67 20.81
CA ARG A 489 -4.03 -26.84 20.15
C ARG A 489 -3.88 -25.94 18.91
N LEU A 490 -4.90 -25.89 18.06
CA LEU A 490 -4.91 -25.02 16.88
C LEU A 490 -4.86 -23.52 17.26
N LEU A 491 -5.47 -23.17 18.40
CA LEU A 491 -5.47 -21.80 18.91
C LEU A 491 -4.09 -21.41 19.44
N GLU A 492 -3.43 -22.32 20.18
CA GLU A 492 -2.07 -22.14 20.68
C GLU A 492 -1.07 -21.98 19.52
N GLU A 493 -1.15 -22.83 18.48
CA GLU A 493 -0.34 -22.73 17.25
C GLU A 493 -0.54 -21.39 16.52
N ALA A 494 -1.79 -20.91 16.45
CA ALA A 494 -2.15 -19.64 15.81
C ALA A 494 -1.79 -18.40 16.66
N GLN A 495 -1.75 -18.53 17.99
CA GLN A 495 -1.34 -17.46 18.91
C GLN A 495 0.18 -17.33 19.00
N ASP A 496 0.92 -18.43 18.95
CA ASP A 496 2.39 -18.46 18.91
C ASP A 496 2.96 -17.82 17.62
N THR A 497 2.12 -17.63 16.60
CA THR A 497 2.44 -16.86 15.39
C THR A 497 2.23 -15.35 15.56
N VAL A 498 1.38 -14.91 16.49
CA VAL A 498 0.99 -13.50 16.74
C VAL A 498 1.78 -12.87 17.90
N GLU A 499 2.11 -13.61 18.97
CA GLU A 499 3.02 -13.15 20.05
C GLU A 499 4.45 -12.89 19.58
N LYS A 500 4.78 -13.36 18.38
CA LYS A 500 6.02 -13.14 17.65
C LYS A 500 6.14 -11.72 17.05
N ALA A 501 5.66 -10.71 17.78
CA ALA A 501 5.79 -9.27 17.52
C ALA A 501 7.25 -8.80 17.67
N ARG A 502 7.70 -7.91 16.76
CA ARG A 502 9.05 -7.33 16.59
C ARG A 502 10.21 -8.13 17.23
N VAL A 503 10.81 -9.01 16.42
CA VAL A 503 11.96 -9.83 16.80
C VAL A 503 13.27 -9.05 16.73
N ILE A 504 13.30 -7.85 16.13
CA ILE A 504 14.54 -7.09 15.89
C ILE A 504 14.38 -5.62 16.30
N PRO A 505 15.44 -4.98 16.83
CA PRO A 505 15.37 -3.59 17.30
C PRO A 505 15.20 -2.60 16.17
N PHE A 506 15.75 -2.88 14.98
CA PHE A 506 15.77 -1.92 13.86
C PHE A 506 15.35 -2.59 12.55
N GLN A 507 14.04 -2.72 12.30
CA GLN A 507 13.53 -3.28 11.04
C GLN A 507 13.96 -2.50 9.78
N GLN A 508 14.48 -1.28 9.96
CA GLN A 508 14.95 -0.43 8.88
C GLN A 508 16.36 -0.80 8.38
N TRP A 509 17.11 -1.66 9.08
CA TRP A 509 18.51 -1.97 8.77
C TRP A 509 18.63 -3.34 8.10
N GLY A 510 18.42 -3.39 6.78
CA GLY A 510 18.61 -4.62 5.99
C GLY A 510 17.37 -5.50 5.87
N GLY A 511 17.43 -6.48 4.96
CA GLY A 511 16.27 -7.31 4.55
C GLY A 511 16.11 -8.62 5.33
N SER A 512 17.02 -8.95 6.22
CA SER A 512 17.22 -10.30 6.77
C SER A 512 16.10 -10.74 7.73
N SER A 513 15.33 -9.79 8.28
CA SER A 513 14.15 -10.05 9.10
C SER A 513 13.09 -10.93 8.43
N LYS A 514 13.04 -10.92 7.09
CA LYS A 514 12.05 -11.66 6.31
C LYS A 514 12.34 -13.17 6.23
N TYR A 515 13.56 -13.58 6.52
CA TYR A 515 13.99 -14.99 6.51
C TYR A 515 14.66 -15.45 7.80
N ALA A 516 14.99 -14.53 8.71
CA ALA A 516 15.70 -14.85 9.96
C ALA A 516 15.03 -15.97 10.78
N ARG A 517 13.71 -15.94 10.94
CA ARG A 517 12.97 -17.01 11.65
C ARG A 517 13.10 -18.37 10.97
N LYS A 518 12.87 -18.39 9.67
CA LYS A 518 13.03 -19.58 8.84
C LYS A 518 14.46 -20.14 8.94
N LEU A 519 15.47 -19.27 9.08
CA LEU A 519 16.85 -19.70 9.16
C LEU A 519 17.27 -20.13 10.58
N ALA A 520 16.82 -19.43 11.61
CA ALA A 520 17.18 -19.65 13.01
C ALA A 520 16.92 -21.09 13.47
N ASP A 521 15.78 -21.66 13.10
CA ASP A 521 15.39 -23.03 13.46
C ASP A 521 16.21 -24.12 12.75
N ARG A 522 17.05 -23.71 11.80
CA ARG A 522 17.84 -24.59 10.92
C ARG A 522 19.34 -24.44 11.13
N LEU A 523 19.78 -23.47 11.94
CA LEU A 523 21.20 -23.27 12.20
C LEU A 523 21.79 -24.56 12.77
N PRO A 524 22.98 -24.97 12.30
CA PRO A 524 23.67 -26.11 12.88
C PRO A 524 24.08 -25.80 14.33
N GLU A 525 24.37 -26.82 15.11
CA GLU A 525 24.82 -26.64 16.49
C GLU A 525 26.18 -25.94 16.53
N HIS A 526 26.34 -24.97 17.44
CA HIS A 526 27.54 -24.14 17.52
C HIS A 526 27.69 -23.51 18.91
N LYS A 527 28.94 -23.32 19.34
CA LYS A 527 29.26 -22.62 20.59
C LYS A 527 29.57 -21.15 20.37
N ARG A 528 30.17 -20.83 19.22
CA ARG A 528 30.47 -19.46 18.81
C ARG A 528 29.62 -19.05 17.62
N TYR A 529 28.90 -17.95 17.73
CA TYR A 529 28.13 -17.37 16.63
C TYR A 529 28.73 -16.04 16.17
N VAL A 530 28.91 -15.84 14.87
CA VAL A 530 29.55 -14.64 14.32
C VAL A 530 28.77 -14.09 13.13
N GLU A 531 28.40 -12.82 13.17
CA GLU A 531 27.86 -12.07 12.01
C GLU A 531 28.87 -11.00 11.56
N PRO A 532 29.64 -11.24 10.47
CA PRO A 532 30.60 -10.26 9.93
C PRO A 532 29.95 -9.03 9.28
N PHE A 533 28.65 -9.13 8.97
CA PHE A 533 27.80 -8.08 8.39
C PHE A 533 26.51 -8.00 9.19
N CYS A 534 26.61 -7.60 10.46
CA CYS A 534 25.49 -7.78 11.37
C CYS A 534 24.25 -6.94 10.99
N GLY A 535 24.39 -5.72 10.45
CA GLY A 535 23.22 -4.91 10.08
C GLY A 535 22.20 -4.79 11.23
N ALA A 536 20.94 -5.21 11.05
CA ALA A 536 19.95 -5.29 12.15
C ALA A 536 20.14 -6.47 13.13
N ALA A 537 21.06 -7.38 12.84
CA ALA A 537 21.35 -8.63 13.56
C ALA A 537 20.12 -9.56 13.65
N ALA A 538 19.37 -9.67 12.55
CA ALA A 538 18.05 -10.31 12.60
C ALA A 538 18.11 -11.81 12.93
N VAL A 539 19.12 -12.51 12.44
CA VAL A 539 19.32 -13.93 12.74
C VAL A 539 19.73 -14.10 14.20
N PHE A 540 20.70 -13.32 14.68
CA PHE A 540 21.10 -13.25 16.11
C PHE A 540 19.92 -13.09 17.09
N TYR A 541 18.99 -12.16 16.83
CA TYR A 541 17.86 -11.95 17.73
C TYR A 541 16.80 -13.06 17.67
N THR A 542 16.82 -13.87 16.60
CA THR A 542 15.83 -14.94 16.40
C THR A 542 16.35 -16.31 16.84
N LYS A 543 17.66 -16.56 16.77
CA LYS A 543 18.29 -17.81 17.23
C LYS A 543 18.32 -17.91 18.76
N ALA A 544 18.42 -19.14 19.25
CA ALA A 544 18.83 -19.40 20.63
C ALA A 544 20.23 -18.82 20.90
N ALA A 545 20.51 -18.36 22.12
CA ALA A 545 21.83 -17.83 22.49
C ALA A 545 22.92 -18.91 22.41
N SER A 546 24.15 -18.48 22.13
CA SER A 546 25.36 -19.34 22.16
C SER A 546 26.34 -18.86 23.22
N ASP A 547 27.29 -19.70 23.60
CA ASP A 547 28.30 -19.40 24.63
C ASP A 547 29.10 -18.13 24.31
N GLU A 548 29.46 -17.95 23.03
CA GLU A 548 30.14 -16.75 22.55
C GLU A 548 29.44 -16.21 21.31
N GLU A 549 29.13 -14.91 21.31
CA GLU A 549 28.45 -14.27 20.18
C GLU A 549 29.16 -12.98 19.79
N VAL A 550 29.39 -12.81 18.49
CA VAL A 550 30.11 -11.67 17.92
C VAL A 550 29.27 -11.03 16.82
N LEU A 551 28.98 -9.74 16.98
CA LEU A 551 28.33 -8.91 15.96
C LEU A 551 29.36 -7.91 15.44
N ALA A 552 29.70 -8.02 14.16
CA ALA A 552 30.64 -7.12 13.51
C ALA A 552 30.00 -6.41 12.31
N ASP A 553 30.39 -5.16 12.10
CA ASP A 553 30.06 -4.42 10.90
C ASP A 553 31.17 -3.42 10.58
N ALA A 554 31.36 -3.11 9.30
CA ALA A 554 32.29 -2.06 8.89
C ALA A 554 31.69 -0.66 9.12
N ASP A 555 30.36 -0.54 9.11
CA ASP A 555 29.65 0.71 9.39
C ASP A 555 29.68 1.02 10.90
N ARG A 556 30.40 2.08 11.25
CA ARG A 556 30.54 2.54 12.64
C ARG A 556 29.22 3.02 13.25
N GLU A 557 28.26 3.49 12.45
CA GLU A 557 26.94 3.86 12.97
C GLU A 557 26.12 2.62 13.32
N VAL A 558 26.29 1.52 12.58
CA VAL A 558 25.64 0.24 12.89
C VAL A 558 26.15 -0.30 14.23
N VAL A 559 27.47 -0.33 14.38
CA VAL A 559 28.15 -0.77 15.60
C VAL A 559 27.78 0.12 16.79
N PHE A 560 27.73 1.44 16.57
CA PHE A 560 27.31 2.39 17.60
C PHE A 560 25.90 2.08 18.13
N ALA A 561 24.91 1.86 17.27
CA ALA A 561 23.54 1.64 17.74
C ALA A 561 23.38 0.34 18.55
N HIS A 562 24.04 -0.75 18.13
CA HIS A 562 24.04 -1.99 18.92
C HIS A 562 24.76 -1.81 20.26
N ARG A 563 25.91 -1.11 20.29
CA ARG A 563 26.62 -0.81 21.55
C ARG A 563 25.82 0.12 22.47
N PHE A 564 25.08 1.07 21.91
CA PHE A 564 24.21 1.95 22.67
C PHE A 564 23.08 1.14 23.33
N LEU A 565 22.44 0.21 22.62
CA LEU A 565 21.47 -0.70 23.21
C LEU A 565 22.10 -1.63 24.26
N GLN A 566 23.29 -2.16 24.00
CA GLN A 566 24.00 -3.00 24.95
C GLN A 566 24.31 -2.27 26.27
N LYS A 567 24.57 -0.97 26.21
CA LYS A 567 24.87 -0.11 27.37
C LYS A 567 23.67 0.70 27.84
N LEU A 568 22.47 0.40 27.36
CA LEU A 568 21.25 1.13 27.72
C LEU A 568 21.06 1.09 29.24
N ASP A 569 20.90 2.26 29.84
CA ASP A 569 20.63 2.44 31.26
C ASP A 569 19.45 3.42 31.46
N ASP A 570 19.04 3.63 32.72
CA ASP A 570 17.92 4.49 33.05
C ASP A 570 18.15 5.95 32.62
N ALA A 571 19.39 6.42 32.68
CA ALA A 571 19.74 7.78 32.28
C ALA A 571 19.60 7.98 30.76
N ALA A 572 20.10 7.03 29.97
CA ALA A 572 19.94 6.98 28.52
C ALA A 572 18.46 6.85 28.15
N MET A 573 17.70 5.98 28.80
CA MET A 573 16.25 5.85 28.59
C MET A 573 15.49 7.13 28.91
N ALA A 574 15.81 7.80 30.02
CA ALA A 574 15.23 9.10 30.35
C ALA A 574 15.59 10.18 29.31
N ALA A 575 16.81 10.15 28.78
CA ALA A 575 17.21 11.05 27.69
C ALA A 575 16.43 10.76 26.39
N LEU A 576 16.25 9.49 26.02
CA LEU A 576 15.47 9.09 24.86
C LEU A 576 14.00 9.53 25.00
N ARG A 577 13.38 9.33 26.16
CA ARG A 577 11.98 9.72 26.43
C ARG A 577 11.70 11.23 26.28
N ARG A 578 12.74 12.08 26.36
CA ARG A 578 12.63 13.53 26.12
C ARG A 578 12.66 13.90 24.63
N LEU A 579 13.01 12.96 23.75
CA LEU A 579 13.07 13.18 22.30
C LEU A 579 11.72 12.80 21.65
N PRO A 580 11.37 13.39 20.49
CA PRO A 580 10.10 13.09 19.84
C PRO A 580 10.15 11.73 19.13
N TRP A 581 9.33 10.79 19.60
CA TRP A 581 9.24 9.44 19.04
C TRP A 581 7.95 9.15 18.27
N ARG A 582 7.03 10.12 18.23
CA ARG A 582 5.87 10.09 17.34
C ARG A 582 6.28 10.58 15.95
N VAL A 583 6.21 9.69 14.97
CA VAL A 583 6.61 9.95 13.59
C VAL A 583 5.81 11.10 13.01
N SER A 584 6.54 12.13 12.60
CA SER A 584 6.01 13.34 11.98
C SER A 584 7.05 13.96 11.04
N ARG A 585 6.59 14.74 10.06
CA ARG A 585 7.48 15.53 9.19
C ARG A 585 8.37 16.48 9.98
N ALA A 586 7.81 17.16 10.98
CA ALA A 586 8.57 18.06 11.85
C ALA A 586 9.68 17.31 12.59
N GLY A 587 9.35 16.15 13.17
CA GLY A 587 10.35 15.30 13.81
C GLY A 587 11.40 14.78 12.81
N PHE A 588 11.02 14.43 11.58
CA PHE A 588 11.95 13.99 10.54
C PHE A 588 12.93 15.09 10.13
N GLU A 589 12.45 16.31 9.86
CA GLU A 589 13.34 17.43 9.55
C GLU A 589 14.24 17.74 10.74
N LYS A 590 13.73 17.66 11.97
CA LYS A 590 14.55 17.77 13.20
C LYS A 590 15.63 16.69 13.25
N ALA A 591 15.31 15.43 12.95
CA ALA A 591 16.30 14.35 12.93
C ALA A 591 17.34 14.53 11.82
N LYS A 592 16.90 15.00 10.65
CA LYS A 592 17.76 15.26 9.48
C LYS A 592 18.77 16.38 9.74
N THR A 593 18.35 17.46 10.40
CA THR A 593 19.22 18.61 10.73
C THR A 593 19.86 18.50 12.11
N CYS A 594 19.50 17.51 12.92
CA CYS A 594 20.09 17.28 14.24
C CYS A 594 21.60 17.06 14.11
N GLU A 595 22.38 17.88 14.81
CA GLU A 595 23.79 17.65 15.12
C GLU A 595 23.84 17.05 16.53
N PRO A 596 23.98 15.73 16.68
CA PRO A 596 23.85 15.08 17.98
C PRO A 596 24.90 15.58 18.97
N ARG A 597 24.45 15.97 20.17
CA ARG A 597 25.30 16.41 21.29
C ARG A 597 25.40 15.36 22.40
N SER A 598 24.61 14.30 22.29
CA SER A 598 24.62 13.14 23.18
C SER A 598 24.46 11.84 22.40
N ASP A 599 24.86 10.73 23.01
CA ASP A 599 24.64 9.41 22.42
C ASP A 599 23.15 9.09 22.24
N ALA A 600 22.28 9.56 23.14
CA ALA A 600 20.83 9.40 23.00
C ALA A 600 20.28 10.15 21.77
N GLU A 601 20.75 11.38 21.51
CA GLU A 601 20.38 12.12 20.29
C GLU A 601 20.94 11.45 19.02
N ARG A 602 22.16 10.91 19.09
CA ARG A 602 22.77 10.20 17.97
C ARG A 602 21.98 8.93 17.65
N PHE A 603 21.64 8.16 18.68
CA PHE A 603 20.82 6.97 18.56
C PHE A 603 19.42 7.30 18.03
N TRP A 604 18.77 8.32 18.58
CA TRP A 604 17.49 8.81 18.09
C TRP A 604 17.56 9.20 16.62
N LYS A 605 18.54 10.01 16.22
CA LYS A 605 18.75 10.40 14.81
C LYS A 605 18.87 9.18 13.89
N LEU A 606 19.62 8.15 14.30
CA LEU A 606 19.79 6.93 13.52
C LEU A 606 18.50 6.10 13.43
N ALA A 607 17.85 5.83 14.55
CA ALA A 607 16.67 4.96 14.62
C ALA A 607 15.41 5.68 14.10
N TYR A 608 15.08 6.83 14.66
CA TYR A 608 13.91 7.63 14.29
C TYR A 608 14.08 8.23 12.87
N GLY A 609 15.25 8.76 12.54
CA GLY A 609 15.50 9.36 11.22
C GLY A 609 15.35 8.35 10.07
N ARG A 610 15.89 7.14 10.22
CA ARG A 610 15.72 6.07 9.21
C ARG A 610 14.30 5.50 9.19
N LEU A 611 13.61 5.40 10.34
CA LEU A 611 12.18 5.06 10.40
C LEU A 611 11.33 6.05 9.58
N CYS A 612 11.65 7.33 9.67
CA CYS A 612 10.96 8.39 8.95
C CYS A 612 11.37 8.50 7.48
N THR A 613 12.35 7.73 6.99
CA THR A 613 12.91 7.89 5.64
C THR A 613 12.42 6.84 4.65
N TRP A 614 12.14 7.23 3.41
CA TRP A 614 11.84 6.30 2.31
C TRP A 614 12.96 5.28 2.10
N GLY A 615 12.62 4.00 2.27
CA GLY A 615 13.56 2.90 2.12
C GLY A 615 14.70 2.95 3.15
N ALA A 616 14.47 3.57 4.31
CA ALA A 616 15.41 3.59 5.44
C ALA A 616 16.81 4.16 5.14
N LYS A 617 16.92 5.02 4.11
CA LYS A 617 18.22 5.48 3.63
C LYS A 617 18.99 6.28 4.71
N PRO A 618 20.29 6.01 4.91
CA PRO A 618 21.10 6.72 5.90
C PRO A 618 21.13 8.24 5.70
N ASN A 619 21.06 8.69 4.44
CA ASN A 619 21.14 10.11 4.09
C ASN A 619 19.83 10.89 4.23
N MET A 620 18.74 10.26 4.70
CA MET A 620 17.46 10.93 4.97
C MET A 620 16.95 11.77 3.79
N THR A 621 17.08 11.24 2.57
CA THR A 621 16.75 11.97 1.32
C THR A 621 15.27 12.13 1.03
N GLY A 622 14.37 11.58 1.85
CA GLY A 622 12.94 11.82 1.72
C GLY A 622 12.10 11.17 2.81
N TYR A 623 11.03 11.85 3.21
CA TYR A 623 10.13 11.45 4.30
C TYR A 623 9.09 10.40 3.90
N ALA A 624 9.01 9.28 4.62
CA ALA A 624 8.08 8.19 4.41
C ALA A 624 6.77 8.37 5.22
N SER A 625 5.72 8.86 4.57
CA SER A 625 4.42 9.12 5.22
C SER A 625 3.63 7.88 5.64
N ILE A 626 4.14 6.67 5.35
CA ILE A 626 3.48 5.41 5.70
C ILE A 626 3.53 5.12 7.21
N HIS A 627 4.42 5.82 7.93
CA HIS A 627 4.61 5.68 9.37
C HIS A 627 4.01 6.86 10.15
N ASP A 628 3.30 7.79 9.50
CA ASP A 628 2.74 8.99 10.14
C ASP A 628 1.89 8.66 11.35
N GLY A 629 2.15 9.35 12.46
CA GLY A 629 1.40 9.18 13.70
C GLY A 629 1.74 7.92 14.50
N GLN A 630 2.56 7.01 13.96
CA GLN A 630 3.09 5.88 14.72
C GLN A 630 4.07 6.40 15.79
N THR A 631 4.00 5.83 16.98
CA THR A 631 4.92 6.12 18.07
C THR A 631 5.85 4.92 18.25
N TYR A 632 7.14 5.20 18.38
CA TYR A 632 8.11 4.17 18.72
C TYR A 632 7.92 3.76 20.20
N ASP A 633 7.69 2.48 20.45
CA ASP A 633 7.69 1.95 21.81
C ASP A 633 9.13 1.84 22.32
N LEU A 634 9.49 2.71 23.26
CA LEU A 634 10.83 2.75 23.83
C LEU A 634 11.06 1.63 24.84
N ASP A 635 10.01 1.11 25.46
CA ASP A 635 10.15 0.09 26.50
C ASP A 635 10.57 -1.26 25.90
N GLU A 636 10.28 -1.49 24.61
CA GLU A 636 10.83 -2.62 23.84
C GLU A 636 12.37 -2.64 23.80
N LEU A 637 13.04 -1.49 23.96
CA LEU A 637 14.51 -1.43 23.91
C LEU A 637 15.18 -2.25 25.01
N TRP A 638 14.51 -2.42 26.16
CA TRP A 638 15.02 -3.24 27.27
C TRP A 638 15.14 -4.72 26.93
N LYS A 639 14.23 -5.25 26.10
CA LYS A 639 14.31 -6.62 25.59
C LYS A 639 15.58 -6.84 24.79
N PHE A 640 15.93 -5.89 23.93
CA PHE A 640 17.13 -5.97 23.09
C PHE A 640 18.40 -5.74 23.89
N HIS A 641 18.39 -4.80 24.84
CA HIS A 641 19.45 -4.61 25.82
C HIS A 641 19.79 -5.93 26.54
N LYS A 642 18.77 -6.63 27.08
CA LYS A 642 18.95 -7.92 27.75
C LYS A 642 19.56 -8.98 26.83
N ARG A 643 19.14 -9.05 25.57
CA ARG A 643 19.64 -10.03 24.60
C ARG A 643 21.10 -9.77 24.19
N LEU A 644 21.53 -8.51 24.17
CA LEU A 644 22.90 -8.10 23.83
C LEU A 644 23.90 -8.25 24.99
N HIS A 645 23.46 -8.62 26.19
CA HIS A 645 24.34 -8.80 27.32
C HIS A 645 25.37 -9.91 27.04
N GLY A 646 26.67 -9.61 27.24
CA GLY A 646 27.76 -10.54 26.97
C GLY A 646 28.19 -10.69 25.50
N VAL A 647 27.50 -10.03 24.56
CA VAL A 647 27.81 -10.10 23.13
C VAL A 647 28.99 -9.20 22.78
N ARG A 648 29.94 -9.69 21.99
CA ARG A 648 31.05 -8.85 21.50
C ARG A 648 30.62 -8.08 20.26
N ILE A 649 30.52 -6.75 20.37
CA ILE A 649 30.11 -5.88 19.26
C ILE A 649 31.33 -5.09 18.76
N VAL A 650 31.74 -5.26 17.51
CA VAL A 650 33.01 -4.69 16.96
C VAL A 650 32.83 -3.97 15.63
N ALA A 651 33.51 -2.82 15.47
CA ALA A 651 33.62 -2.13 14.18
C ALA A 651 34.82 -2.69 13.42
N GLN A 652 34.58 -3.56 12.45
CA GLN A 652 35.63 -4.35 11.82
C GLN A 652 35.27 -4.78 10.40
N ASP A 653 36.27 -4.80 9.52
CA ASP A 653 36.15 -5.38 8.17
C ASP A 653 35.82 -6.87 8.25
N TRP A 654 34.92 -7.33 7.37
CA TRP A 654 34.41 -8.69 7.39
C TRP A 654 35.50 -9.75 7.20
N LYS A 655 36.54 -9.53 6.38
CA LYS A 655 37.62 -10.51 6.19
C LYS A 655 38.46 -10.63 7.45
N LYS A 656 38.73 -9.51 8.13
CA LYS A 656 39.40 -9.51 9.43
C LYS A 656 38.53 -10.22 10.48
N THR A 657 37.21 -9.98 10.49
CA THR A 657 36.28 -10.67 11.39
C THR A 657 36.28 -12.18 11.16
N LEU A 658 36.25 -12.61 9.89
CA LEU A 658 36.41 -14.03 9.57
C LEU A 658 37.73 -14.58 10.14
N ALA A 659 38.86 -13.91 9.90
CA ALA A 659 40.17 -14.38 10.36
C ALA A 659 40.30 -14.44 11.90
N ASP A 660 39.83 -13.41 12.62
CA ASP A 660 39.98 -13.32 14.08
C ASP A 660 39.12 -14.34 14.85
N TYR A 661 37.99 -14.74 14.28
CA TYR A 661 37.01 -15.60 14.95
C TYR A 661 36.89 -17.00 14.34
N ASP A 662 37.68 -17.33 13.30
CA ASP A 662 37.66 -18.65 12.65
C ASP A 662 38.14 -19.75 13.60
N HIS A 663 37.20 -20.63 13.95
CA HIS A 663 37.41 -21.74 14.87
C HIS A 663 36.47 -22.89 14.50
N PRO A 664 36.85 -24.17 14.70
CA PRO A 664 35.97 -25.31 14.39
C PRO A 664 34.58 -25.24 15.03
N ASP A 665 34.46 -24.64 16.22
CA ASP A 665 33.18 -24.47 16.95
C ASP A 665 32.39 -23.21 16.56
N ALA A 666 32.87 -22.45 15.57
CA ALA A 666 32.23 -21.22 15.11
C ALA A 666 31.20 -21.48 14.01
N LEU A 667 30.09 -20.76 14.07
CA LEU A 667 29.12 -20.60 12.99
C LEU A 667 29.10 -19.15 12.53
N PHE A 668 29.44 -18.93 11.27
CA PHE A 668 29.38 -17.64 10.61
C PHE A 668 28.07 -17.48 9.83
N PHE A 669 27.29 -16.44 10.12
CA PHE A 669 26.21 -16.00 9.22
C PHE A 669 26.68 -14.78 8.42
N ILE A 670 26.78 -14.96 7.11
CA ILE A 670 27.43 -14.03 6.19
C ILE A 670 26.37 -13.48 5.21
N ASP A 671 25.97 -12.22 5.43
CA ASP A 671 24.97 -11.51 4.63
C ASP A 671 25.54 -10.19 4.07
N PRO A 672 26.42 -10.27 3.07
CA PRO A 672 27.12 -9.11 2.54
C PRO A 672 26.18 -8.21 1.71
N PRO A 673 26.56 -6.95 1.43
CA PRO A 673 25.89 -6.18 0.39
C PRO A 673 26.10 -6.84 -0.98
N TYR A 674 25.04 -7.40 -1.58
CA TYR A 674 25.13 -8.16 -2.84
C TYR A 674 25.52 -7.29 -4.03
N ALA A 675 26.50 -7.73 -4.82
CA ALA A 675 26.85 -7.10 -6.08
C ALA A 675 25.66 -7.09 -7.07
N GLY A 676 25.39 -5.93 -7.68
CA GLY A 676 24.35 -5.78 -8.71
C GLY A 676 22.89 -5.67 -8.22
N GLU A 677 22.63 -5.68 -6.90
CA GLU A 677 21.27 -5.57 -6.37
C GLU A 677 20.96 -4.23 -5.66
N TRP A 678 21.95 -3.59 -5.04
CA TRP A 678 21.74 -2.36 -4.27
C TRP A 678 22.14 -1.12 -5.07
N ALA A 679 21.35 -0.06 -4.99
CA ALA A 679 21.58 1.20 -5.72
C ALA A 679 22.71 2.08 -5.15
N VAL A 680 23.54 1.53 -4.25
CA VAL A 680 24.63 2.24 -3.55
C VAL A 680 25.84 1.30 -3.45
N GLY A 681 26.93 1.65 -4.14
CA GLY A 681 28.17 0.86 -4.16
C GLY A 681 28.14 -0.35 -5.09
N ASP A 682 29.32 -0.92 -5.35
CA ASP A 682 29.49 -2.06 -6.28
C ASP A 682 29.11 -3.43 -5.65
N GLY A 683 28.82 -3.46 -4.35
CA GLY A 683 28.59 -4.69 -3.57
C GLY A 683 29.84 -5.58 -3.47
N ILE A 684 29.72 -6.73 -2.81
CA ILE A 684 30.80 -7.73 -2.71
C ILE A 684 30.49 -8.86 -3.69
N PRO A 685 31.34 -9.13 -4.70
CA PRO A 685 31.14 -10.21 -5.65
C PRO A 685 31.01 -11.59 -4.99
N ALA A 686 30.16 -12.45 -5.54
CA ALA A 686 29.92 -13.79 -4.98
C ALA A 686 31.20 -14.64 -4.94
N GLU A 687 32.07 -14.48 -5.93
CA GLU A 687 33.38 -15.13 -6.03
C GLU A 687 34.30 -14.74 -4.87
N GLN A 688 34.28 -13.47 -4.47
CA GLN A 688 35.08 -13.00 -3.34
C GLN A 688 34.58 -13.56 -2.00
N VAL A 689 33.26 -13.68 -1.85
CA VAL A 689 32.66 -14.33 -0.67
C VAL A 689 33.03 -15.81 -0.66
N ALA A 690 32.89 -16.49 -1.81
CA ALA A 690 33.24 -17.90 -2.00
C ALA A 690 34.70 -18.20 -1.61
N ASP A 691 35.64 -17.40 -2.12
CA ASP A 691 37.08 -17.55 -1.83
C ASP A 691 37.42 -17.36 -0.35
N ALA A 692 36.67 -16.51 0.35
CA ALA A 692 36.84 -16.28 1.77
C ALA A 692 36.30 -17.44 2.60
N VAL A 693 35.07 -17.89 2.34
CA VAL A 693 34.42 -18.94 3.14
C VAL A 693 35.01 -20.32 2.88
N LYS A 694 35.56 -20.58 1.68
CA LYS A 694 36.26 -21.83 1.34
C LYS A 694 37.43 -22.15 2.28
N LYS A 695 38.01 -21.13 2.92
CA LYS A 695 39.20 -21.25 3.78
C LYS A 695 38.86 -21.36 5.27
N LEU A 696 37.59 -21.24 5.64
CA LEU A 696 37.17 -21.25 7.04
C LEU A 696 37.24 -22.66 7.63
N LYS A 697 37.69 -22.75 8.88
CA LYS A 697 37.59 -23.95 9.72
C LYS A 697 36.20 -24.10 10.33
N GLY A 698 35.58 -22.96 10.67
CA GLY A 698 34.23 -22.89 11.22
C GLY A 698 33.14 -23.15 10.18
N GLN A 699 31.95 -23.50 10.67
CA GLN A 699 30.77 -23.62 9.85
C GLN A 699 30.29 -22.25 9.36
N TYR A 700 29.61 -22.21 8.22
CA TYR A 700 29.07 -20.97 7.69
C TYR A 700 27.74 -21.16 6.99
N ILE A 701 26.96 -20.08 6.96
CA ILE A 701 25.80 -19.89 6.12
C ILE A 701 25.95 -18.56 5.41
N VAL A 702 26.01 -18.59 4.08
CA VAL A 702 26.03 -17.40 3.23
C VAL A 702 24.64 -17.15 2.71
N ALA A 703 24.13 -15.93 2.89
CA ALA A 703 22.93 -15.42 2.23
C ALA A 703 23.35 -14.55 1.03
N TYR A 704 22.73 -14.78 -0.14
CA TYR A 704 23.06 -14.02 -1.34
C TYR A 704 21.88 -13.90 -2.32
N THR A 705 22.03 -13.03 -3.32
CA THR A 705 21.06 -12.92 -4.42
C THR A 705 21.02 -14.18 -5.27
N ASP A 706 19.82 -14.63 -5.61
CA ASP A 706 19.62 -15.81 -6.49
C ASP A 706 19.94 -15.43 -7.94
N SER A 707 21.20 -15.67 -8.32
CA SER A 707 21.71 -15.41 -9.66
C SER A 707 22.57 -16.57 -10.14
N ALA A 708 22.65 -16.76 -11.46
CA ALA A 708 23.51 -17.78 -12.05
C ALA A 708 24.99 -17.60 -11.67
N GLN A 709 25.45 -16.35 -11.48
CA GLN A 709 26.81 -16.06 -11.03
C GLN A 709 27.04 -16.57 -9.61
N ALA A 710 26.15 -16.24 -8.67
CA ALA A 710 26.24 -16.74 -7.30
C ALA A 710 26.11 -18.27 -7.24
N GLY A 711 25.21 -18.87 -8.02
CA GLY A 711 25.07 -20.31 -8.12
C GLY A 711 26.36 -21.01 -8.56
N ARG A 712 27.09 -20.45 -9.54
CA ARG A 712 28.40 -20.98 -9.97
C ARG A 712 29.49 -20.77 -8.92
N ALA A 713 29.56 -19.56 -8.36
CA ALA A 713 30.58 -19.22 -7.35
C ALA A 713 30.48 -20.13 -6.12
N PHE A 714 29.25 -20.52 -5.74
CA PHE A 714 29.01 -21.31 -4.53
C PHE A 714 28.82 -22.81 -4.76
N ALA A 715 28.89 -23.29 -6.01
CA ALA A 715 28.57 -24.68 -6.37
C ALA A 715 29.34 -25.75 -5.56
N ASN A 716 30.57 -25.45 -5.16
CA ASN A 716 31.48 -26.41 -4.51
C ASN A 716 31.79 -26.07 -3.04
N LEU A 717 30.95 -25.26 -2.39
CA LEU A 717 31.19 -24.81 -1.02
C LEU A 717 30.41 -25.58 0.03
N GLY A 718 29.23 -26.11 -0.34
CA GLY A 718 28.36 -26.80 0.59
C GLY A 718 26.96 -26.99 0.02
N ARG A 719 25.99 -27.18 0.91
CA ARG A 719 24.59 -27.42 0.52
C ARG A 719 23.88 -26.10 0.25
N ALA A 720 23.37 -25.95 -0.97
CA ALA A 720 22.61 -24.78 -1.35
C ALA A 720 21.10 -25.04 -1.27
N PHE A 721 20.35 -24.00 -0.91
CA PHE A 721 18.90 -24.00 -0.89
C PHE A 721 18.37 -22.60 -1.14
N LYS A 722 17.11 -22.50 -1.56
CA LYS A 722 16.44 -21.22 -1.76
C LYS A 722 15.28 -21.06 -0.80
N LEU A 723 15.13 -19.87 -0.25
CA LEU A 723 13.91 -19.47 0.46
C LEU A 723 13.17 -18.44 -0.37
N ARG A 724 11.86 -18.64 -0.55
CA ARG A 724 10.97 -17.66 -1.18
C ARG A 724 10.53 -16.63 -0.15
N ILE A 725 10.80 -15.37 -0.46
CA ILE A 725 10.62 -14.25 0.46
C ILE A 725 9.74 -13.19 -0.19
N PRO A 726 8.70 -12.69 0.50
CA PRO A 726 7.96 -11.53 0.03
C PRO A 726 8.86 -10.28 0.07
N GLU A 727 9.19 -9.75 -1.11
CA GLU A 727 9.92 -8.49 -1.25
C GLU A 727 9.08 -7.47 -2.00
N GLY A 728 8.96 -6.27 -1.43
CA GLY A 728 8.27 -5.17 -2.08
C GLY A 728 9.16 -4.54 -3.16
N ARG A 729 8.69 -4.49 -4.40
CA ARG A 729 9.18 -3.46 -5.34
C ARG A 729 8.47 -2.15 -5.02
N GLY A 730 9.20 -1.04 -5.14
CA GLY A 730 8.57 0.28 -5.24
C GLY A 730 7.47 0.24 -6.32
N ALA A 731 6.32 0.84 -6.01
CA ALA A 731 5.00 0.75 -6.68
C ALA A 731 3.98 -0.26 -6.11
N GLY A 732 4.18 -0.78 -4.89
CA GLY A 732 3.12 -1.50 -4.17
C GLY A 732 2.73 -2.84 -4.79
N GLN A 733 3.63 -3.46 -5.56
CA GLN A 733 3.53 -4.85 -5.98
C GLN A 733 4.45 -5.70 -5.11
N TRP A 734 3.87 -6.70 -4.46
CA TRP A 734 4.61 -7.76 -3.76
C TRP A 734 4.98 -8.83 -4.79
N GLN A 735 6.28 -9.11 -4.94
CA GLN A 735 6.74 -10.31 -5.63
C GLN A 735 7.47 -11.19 -4.61
N LYS A 736 7.25 -12.51 -4.71
CA LYS A 736 8.10 -13.48 -4.00
C LYS A 736 9.43 -13.56 -4.76
N ARG A 737 10.52 -13.09 -4.17
CA ARG A 737 11.88 -13.33 -4.69
C ARG A 737 12.50 -14.49 -3.93
N SER A 738 13.27 -15.30 -4.64
CA SER A 738 14.09 -16.35 -4.03
C SER A 738 15.41 -15.74 -3.55
N ARG A 739 15.83 -16.07 -2.33
CA ARG A 739 17.18 -15.82 -1.84
C ARG A 739 17.96 -17.14 -1.86
N LEU A 740 19.20 -17.08 -2.32
CA LEU A 740 20.10 -18.23 -2.34
C LEU A 740 20.86 -18.29 -1.01
N PHE A 741 20.83 -19.46 -0.38
CA PHE A 741 21.61 -19.75 0.80
C PHE A 741 22.57 -20.90 0.53
N VAL A 742 23.76 -20.84 1.11
CA VAL A 742 24.78 -21.89 1.00
C VAL A 742 25.34 -22.15 2.39
N ALA A 743 25.17 -23.37 2.87
CA ALA A 743 25.65 -23.80 4.18
C ALA A 743 26.78 -24.82 4.04
N SER A 744 27.84 -24.67 4.84
CA SER A 744 28.95 -25.62 4.84
C SER A 744 28.59 -26.99 5.42
N SER A 745 27.51 -27.06 6.22
CA SER A 745 27.00 -28.27 6.85
C SER A 745 25.54 -28.54 6.47
N ALA A 746 25.09 -29.77 6.72
CA ALA A 746 23.72 -30.18 6.49
C ALA A 746 22.76 -29.46 7.46
N LEU A 747 21.91 -28.56 6.94
CA LEU A 747 20.81 -28.01 7.73
C LEU A 747 19.60 -28.96 7.71
N ARG A 748 18.70 -28.78 8.68
CA ARG A 748 17.41 -29.48 8.74
C ARG A 748 16.56 -29.11 7.51
N LYS A 749 16.10 -30.12 6.76
CA LYS A 749 15.20 -29.95 5.61
C LYS A 749 13.80 -29.50 6.06
N SER A 750 13.09 -28.76 5.21
CA SER A 750 11.70 -28.32 5.42
C SER A 750 11.00 -28.08 4.08
N ASP A 751 9.67 -28.17 4.09
CA ASP A 751 8.83 -28.07 2.88
C ASP A 751 8.75 -26.65 2.29
N ASP A 752 9.14 -25.63 3.06
CA ASP A 752 9.14 -24.22 2.63
C ASP A 752 10.49 -23.76 2.04
N ALA A 753 11.41 -24.69 1.81
CA ALA A 753 12.73 -24.46 1.22
C ALA A 753 12.94 -25.30 -0.04
N ASP A 754 13.34 -24.64 -1.14
CA ASP A 754 13.67 -25.28 -2.40
C ASP A 754 15.15 -25.72 -2.35
N TRP A 755 15.42 -26.97 -1.94
CA TRP A 755 16.79 -27.53 -1.84
C TRP A 755 17.40 -27.75 -3.23
N LEU A 756 18.68 -27.37 -3.39
CA LEU A 756 19.39 -27.47 -4.66
C LEU A 756 20.44 -28.58 -4.59
N GLU A 757 20.40 -29.51 -5.53
CA GLU A 757 21.51 -30.44 -5.76
C GLU A 757 22.52 -29.75 -6.68
N LEU A 758 23.52 -29.10 -6.07
CA LEU A 758 24.70 -28.62 -6.78
C LEU A 758 25.70 -29.79 -6.74
N GLY A 759 25.83 -30.52 -7.86
CA GLY A 759 26.56 -31.78 -7.91
C GLY A 759 28.05 -31.67 -7.57
N GLU A 760 28.60 -32.73 -6.95
CA GLU A 760 30.03 -32.95 -6.80
C GLU A 760 30.68 -33.12 -8.18
N VAL A 761 31.46 -32.13 -8.63
CA VAL A 761 32.33 -32.31 -9.80
C VAL A 761 33.69 -32.77 -9.31
N GLY A 762 33.88 -34.09 -9.34
CA GLY A 762 35.13 -34.76 -9.02
C GLY A 762 36.29 -34.33 -9.92
N THR A 763 37.46 -34.31 -9.32
CA THR A 763 38.77 -34.12 -9.96
C THR A 763 39.12 -35.30 -10.87
N SER A 764 38.95 -35.16 -12.18
CA SER A 764 39.84 -35.71 -13.24
C SER A 764 39.29 -35.35 -14.63
N ALA A 765 40.13 -34.72 -15.46
CA ALA A 765 39.77 -34.17 -16.76
C ALA A 765 39.47 -35.27 -17.82
N PRO A 766 38.72 -34.97 -18.89
CA PRO A 766 39.34 -34.34 -20.06
C PRO A 766 38.62 -33.09 -20.57
N SER A 767 39.39 -32.26 -21.25
CA SER A 767 39.09 -30.95 -21.85
C SER A 767 38.06 -30.98 -23.00
N SER A 768 36.81 -31.44 -22.79
CA SER A 768 35.83 -31.50 -23.89
C SER A 768 34.35 -31.25 -23.55
N LEU A 769 34.01 -30.63 -22.42
CA LEU A 769 32.63 -30.21 -22.11
C LEU A 769 32.52 -28.70 -21.82
N LEU A 770 33.27 -27.90 -22.57
CA LEU A 770 32.86 -26.52 -22.89
C LEU A 770 31.84 -26.57 -24.03
N ALA A 771 30.61 -26.92 -23.71
CA ALA A 771 29.47 -26.54 -24.53
C ALA A 771 28.53 -25.74 -23.65
N VAL A 772 28.97 -24.50 -23.37
CA VAL A 772 28.04 -23.38 -23.20
C VAL A 772 27.01 -23.54 -24.32
N LEU A 773 25.72 -23.50 -24.03
CA LEU A 773 24.71 -23.18 -25.05
C LEU A 773 24.98 -21.73 -25.48
N GLU A 774 26.04 -21.55 -26.27
CA GLU A 774 26.51 -20.33 -26.88
C GLU A 774 25.96 -20.34 -28.31
N LYS A 775 24.64 -20.37 -28.45
CA LYS A 775 24.05 -20.17 -29.77
C LYS A 775 24.14 -18.68 -30.08
N ARG A 776 25.21 -18.30 -30.80
CA ARG A 776 25.45 -16.94 -31.27
C ARG A 776 24.34 -16.57 -32.25
N ILE A 777 23.57 -15.53 -31.95
CA ILE A 777 22.59 -14.97 -32.88
C ILE A 777 23.35 -14.07 -33.85
N PRO A 778 23.34 -14.31 -35.17
CA PRO A 778 24.31 -13.69 -36.05
C PRO A 778 24.07 -12.18 -36.23
N LEU A 779 25.10 -11.38 -35.95
CA LEU A 779 25.29 -10.08 -36.61
C LEU A 779 25.70 -10.35 -38.06
N LEU A 780 24.88 -9.90 -38.99
CA LEU A 780 25.03 -10.18 -40.41
C LEU A 780 25.97 -9.20 -41.10
N LYS A 781 26.08 -7.95 -40.61
CA LYS A 781 26.98 -6.94 -41.20
C LYS A 781 27.41 -5.90 -40.18
N THR A 782 28.69 -5.54 -40.23
CA THR A 782 29.29 -4.44 -39.47
C THR A 782 30.25 -3.63 -40.34
N ASP A 783 30.19 -2.30 -40.31
CA ASP A 783 31.08 -1.44 -41.11
C ASP A 783 31.73 -0.29 -40.28
N GLU A 784 32.63 0.45 -40.92
CA GLU A 784 33.33 1.62 -40.32
C GLU A 784 32.37 2.73 -39.83
N GLU A 785 31.14 2.80 -40.35
CA GLU A 785 30.11 3.76 -39.92
C GLU A 785 29.37 3.32 -38.63
N ARG A 786 29.84 2.23 -38.01
CA ARG A 786 29.25 1.62 -36.81
C ARG A 786 27.82 1.14 -37.02
N TYR A 787 27.50 0.79 -38.26
CA TYR A 787 26.24 0.16 -38.62
C TYR A 787 26.32 -1.32 -38.26
N VAL A 788 25.27 -1.84 -37.62
CA VAL A 788 25.14 -3.24 -37.24
C VAL A 788 23.76 -3.73 -37.65
N LEU A 789 23.73 -4.75 -38.51
CA LEU A 789 22.50 -5.46 -38.86
C LEU A 789 22.51 -6.83 -38.20
N GLY A 790 21.50 -7.13 -37.39
CA GLY A 790 21.39 -8.42 -36.70
C GLY A 790 20.01 -9.06 -36.86
N VAL A 791 19.99 -10.38 -36.81
CA VAL A 791 18.75 -11.15 -36.65
C VAL A 791 18.29 -11.01 -35.20
N VAL A 792 17.00 -10.72 -34.98
CA VAL A 792 16.40 -10.70 -33.64
C VAL A 792 15.62 -11.98 -33.38
N LEU A 793 14.79 -12.40 -34.35
CA LEU A 793 14.04 -13.66 -34.33
C LEU A 793 13.90 -14.21 -35.75
N GLU A 794 14.08 -15.51 -35.91
CA GLU A 794 13.84 -16.24 -37.16
C GLU A 794 12.65 -17.18 -36.98
N PRO A 795 11.66 -17.17 -37.89
CA PRO A 795 10.48 -18.01 -37.74
C PRO A 795 10.78 -19.47 -38.10
N GLU A 796 10.03 -20.38 -37.48
CA GLU A 796 10.11 -21.84 -37.62
C GLU A 796 11.51 -22.44 -37.36
N THR A 797 12.37 -21.67 -36.68
CA THR A 797 13.70 -22.09 -36.24
C THR A 797 13.71 -22.16 -34.71
N VAL A 798 14.29 -23.23 -34.16
CA VAL A 798 14.55 -23.36 -32.72
C VAL A 798 15.55 -22.29 -32.30
N ASP A 799 15.19 -21.43 -31.34
CA ASP A 799 16.05 -20.34 -30.87
C ASP A 799 17.13 -20.82 -29.86
N ALA A 800 17.71 -19.91 -29.07
CA ALA A 800 18.73 -20.26 -28.07
C ALA A 800 18.13 -20.74 -26.73
N GLN A 801 16.80 -20.72 -26.59
CA GLN A 801 16.04 -21.11 -25.42
C GLN A 801 15.09 -22.30 -25.73
N ASP A 802 15.38 -22.99 -26.83
CA ASP A 802 14.63 -24.12 -27.41
C ASP A 802 13.16 -23.81 -27.75
N ASP A 803 12.85 -22.54 -28.03
CA ASP A 803 11.52 -22.12 -28.48
C ASP A 803 11.46 -22.01 -30.01
N ILE A 804 10.28 -22.25 -30.59
CA ILE A 804 9.99 -22.02 -32.01
C ILE A 804 8.90 -20.96 -32.10
N TYR A 805 9.11 -19.96 -32.95
CA TYR A 805 8.12 -18.91 -33.23
C TYR A 805 7.58 -19.05 -34.65
N SER A 806 6.28 -18.92 -34.84
CA SER A 806 5.70 -18.81 -36.19
C SER A 806 6.01 -17.47 -36.84
N ALA A 807 5.99 -17.39 -38.17
CA ALA A 807 6.13 -16.13 -38.91
C ALA A 807 5.09 -15.05 -38.52
N ALA A 808 3.94 -15.45 -37.97
CA ALA A 808 2.95 -14.52 -37.44
C ALA A 808 3.40 -13.93 -36.10
N GLU A 809 3.91 -14.76 -35.19
CA GLU A 809 4.40 -14.31 -33.88
C GLU A 809 5.65 -13.44 -34.01
N VAL A 810 6.56 -13.77 -34.92
CA VAL A 810 7.73 -12.93 -35.22
C VAL A 810 7.30 -11.56 -35.76
N ARG A 811 6.29 -11.51 -36.64
CA ARG A 811 5.72 -10.25 -37.15
C ARG A 811 5.11 -9.42 -36.04
N ASP A 812 4.28 -10.03 -35.19
CA ASP A 812 3.61 -9.34 -34.10
C ASP A 812 4.62 -8.83 -33.07
N ALA A 813 5.67 -9.60 -32.77
CA ALA A 813 6.76 -9.19 -31.91
C ALA A 813 7.53 -7.99 -32.49
N ALA A 814 7.89 -8.03 -33.77
CA ALA A 814 8.59 -6.95 -34.46
C ALA A 814 7.78 -5.65 -34.49
N HIS A 815 6.49 -5.73 -34.82
CA HIS A 815 5.60 -4.57 -34.86
C HIS A 815 5.37 -4.00 -33.46
N ARG A 816 5.08 -4.85 -32.47
CA ARG A 816 4.87 -4.42 -31.09
C ARG A 816 6.12 -3.77 -30.50
N PHE A 817 7.30 -4.29 -30.82
CA PHE A 817 8.56 -3.66 -30.44
C PHE A 817 8.64 -2.23 -30.97
N MET A 818 8.33 -2.02 -32.25
CA MET A 818 8.34 -0.70 -32.87
C MET A 818 7.22 0.22 -32.37
N GLU A 819 6.05 -0.29 -32.00
CA GLU A 819 4.93 0.52 -31.51
C GLU A 819 5.08 0.95 -30.04
N GLN A 820 5.67 0.09 -29.20
CA GLN A 820 5.54 0.20 -27.74
C GLN A 820 6.86 0.27 -26.98
N TYR A 821 7.96 -0.23 -27.56
CA TYR A 821 9.20 -0.44 -26.82
C TYR A 821 10.38 0.36 -27.37
N GLN A 822 10.86 0.06 -28.58
CA GLN A 822 12.05 0.68 -29.21
C GLN A 822 13.28 0.82 -28.27
N ASN A 823 13.35 -0.01 -27.25
CA ASN A 823 14.37 0.05 -26.22
C ASN A 823 15.39 -1.05 -26.43
N ILE A 824 16.67 -0.69 -26.45
CA ILE A 824 17.78 -1.65 -26.58
C ILE A 824 18.43 -1.79 -25.22
N GLY A 825 18.50 -3.01 -24.72
CA GLY A 825 19.23 -3.35 -23.50
C GLY A 825 20.48 -4.15 -23.80
N LEU A 826 21.51 -4.00 -22.97
CA LEU A 826 22.73 -4.79 -23.11
C LEU A 826 22.58 -6.10 -22.33
N MET A 827 22.61 -7.25 -23.01
CA MET A 827 22.46 -8.56 -22.36
C MET A 827 21.18 -8.67 -21.50
N HIS A 828 20.08 -8.06 -21.97
CA HIS A 828 18.80 -7.90 -21.25
C HIS A 828 18.92 -7.19 -19.89
N ARG A 829 19.99 -6.41 -19.67
CA ARG A 829 20.28 -5.64 -18.46
C ARG A 829 20.56 -4.17 -18.80
N GLY A 830 19.80 -3.27 -18.19
CA GLY A 830 20.00 -1.83 -18.37
C GLY A 830 19.68 -1.35 -19.80
N LEU A 831 19.12 -0.15 -19.91
CA LEU A 831 18.83 0.43 -21.23
C LEU A 831 20.03 1.19 -21.76
N VAL A 832 20.43 0.90 -22.99
CA VAL A 832 21.55 1.55 -23.68
C VAL A 832 21.10 2.44 -24.85
N ASN A 833 19.84 2.89 -24.87
CA ASN A 833 19.25 3.76 -25.90
C ASN A 833 19.99 5.10 -26.16
N GLY A 834 20.86 5.53 -25.22
CA GLY A 834 21.75 6.68 -25.41
C GLY A 834 23.05 6.32 -26.16
N ARG A 835 23.46 5.05 -26.13
CA ARG A 835 24.70 4.49 -26.67
C ARG A 835 24.47 3.74 -28.00
N VAL A 836 23.23 3.37 -28.31
CA VAL A 836 22.83 2.69 -29.55
C VAL A 836 21.54 3.31 -30.09
N LYS A 837 21.43 3.50 -31.41
CA LYS A 837 20.24 4.01 -32.10
C LYS A 837 19.71 3.00 -33.09
N ILE A 838 18.40 2.76 -33.06
CA ILE A 838 17.73 1.94 -34.09
C ILE A 838 17.65 2.78 -35.37
N LEU A 839 18.12 2.21 -36.47
CA LEU A 839 18.02 2.82 -37.79
C LEU A 839 16.85 2.24 -38.57
N GLU A 840 16.72 0.91 -38.56
CA GLU A 840 15.72 0.18 -39.34
C GLU A 840 15.25 -1.06 -38.57
N SER A 841 13.98 -1.42 -38.74
CA SER A 841 13.40 -2.67 -38.25
C SER A 841 12.52 -3.23 -39.36
N TYR A 842 12.84 -4.44 -39.81
CA TYR A 842 12.24 -4.97 -41.03
C TYR A 842 11.98 -6.48 -40.95
N LEU A 843 10.91 -6.93 -41.60
CA LEU A 843 10.59 -8.34 -41.77
C LEU A 843 10.96 -8.77 -43.19
N ALA A 844 11.81 -9.79 -43.30
CA ALA A 844 12.26 -10.30 -44.60
C ALA A 844 11.06 -10.72 -45.47
N PRO A 845 10.86 -10.15 -46.67
CA PRO A 845 9.66 -10.35 -47.49
C PRO A 845 9.77 -11.65 -48.31
N THR A 846 10.99 -12.11 -48.52
CA THR A 846 11.40 -13.34 -49.17
C THR A 846 12.63 -13.88 -48.45
N SER A 847 12.97 -15.14 -48.68
CA SER A 847 14.27 -15.66 -48.26
C SER A 847 15.35 -15.12 -49.18
N PHE A 848 16.49 -14.71 -48.64
CA PHE A 848 17.64 -14.20 -49.40
C PHE A 848 18.96 -14.49 -48.67
N SER A 849 20.08 -14.41 -49.40
CA SER A 849 21.41 -14.51 -48.81
C SER A 849 21.94 -13.10 -48.53
N LEU A 850 22.54 -12.88 -47.36
CA LEU A 850 23.20 -11.63 -46.99
C LEU A 850 24.55 -11.96 -46.33
N ASP A 851 25.64 -11.44 -46.89
CA ASP A 851 27.03 -11.69 -46.45
C ASP A 851 27.32 -13.19 -46.18
N GLY A 852 26.84 -14.06 -47.07
CA GLY A 852 27.01 -15.51 -47.00
C GLY A 852 26.06 -16.25 -46.05
N SER A 853 25.27 -15.53 -45.24
CA SER A 853 24.26 -16.10 -44.35
C SER A 853 22.88 -16.15 -45.01
N GLN A 854 22.15 -17.25 -44.84
CA GLN A 854 20.80 -17.41 -45.35
C GLN A 854 19.78 -16.80 -44.38
N VAL A 855 19.00 -15.82 -44.84
CA VAL A 855 17.90 -15.21 -44.08
C VAL A 855 16.57 -15.70 -44.66
N ARG A 856 15.73 -16.33 -43.84
CA ARG A 856 14.42 -16.82 -44.27
C ARG A 856 13.39 -15.70 -44.40
N LYS A 857 12.38 -15.92 -45.25
CA LYS A 857 11.18 -15.08 -45.29
C LYS A 857 10.51 -15.04 -43.91
N GLY A 858 10.17 -13.83 -43.45
CA GLY A 858 9.51 -13.59 -42.18
C GLY A 858 10.47 -13.34 -41.01
N THR A 859 11.78 -13.50 -41.20
CA THR A 859 12.80 -13.15 -40.19
C THR A 859 12.76 -11.68 -39.83
N TRP A 860 12.81 -11.39 -38.53
CA TRP A 860 12.93 -10.03 -38.04
C TRP A 860 14.40 -9.60 -37.97
N LEU A 861 14.73 -8.63 -38.81
CA LEU A 861 16.03 -7.96 -38.86
C LEU A 861 15.94 -6.59 -38.19
N LEU A 862 16.98 -6.24 -37.43
CA LEU A 862 17.11 -4.93 -36.80
C LEU A 862 18.48 -4.34 -37.13
N ALA A 863 18.46 -3.13 -37.69
CA ALA A 863 19.64 -2.33 -37.95
C ALA A 863 19.82 -1.28 -36.84
N VAL A 864 21.01 -1.21 -36.27
CA VAL A 864 21.36 -0.24 -35.24
C VAL A 864 22.68 0.46 -35.56
N ARG A 865 22.79 1.72 -35.13
CA ARG A 865 24.04 2.48 -35.09
C ARG A 865 24.57 2.51 -33.67
N VAL A 866 25.81 2.07 -33.48
CA VAL A 866 26.48 2.07 -32.18
C VAL A 866 27.25 3.38 -32.02
N LEU A 867 26.82 4.22 -31.08
CA LEU A 867 27.40 5.55 -30.86
C LEU A 867 28.58 5.52 -29.88
N ASP A 868 28.71 4.45 -29.10
CA ASP A 868 29.65 4.33 -28.00
C ASP A 868 30.88 3.50 -28.38
N ASP A 869 32.07 4.02 -28.05
CA ASP A 869 33.35 3.44 -28.45
C ASP A 869 33.60 2.08 -27.81
N ASP A 870 33.23 1.90 -26.53
CA ASP A 870 33.46 0.66 -25.80
C ASP A 870 32.54 -0.46 -26.31
N LEU A 871 31.27 -0.15 -26.56
CA LEU A 871 30.34 -1.10 -27.16
C LEU A 871 30.76 -1.47 -28.58
N TRP A 872 31.24 -0.49 -29.35
CA TRP A 872 31.75 -0.74 -30.69
C TRP A 872 33.01 -1.61 -30.67
N GLY A 873 33.90 -1.40 -29.70
CA GLY A 873 35.05 -2.26 -29.43
C GLY A 873 34.64 -3.71 -29.14
N GLN A 874 33.66 -3.91 -28.27
CA GLN A 874 33.15 -5.24 -27.90
C GLN A 874 32.47 -5.98 -29.07
N ILE A 875 31.84 -5.25 -30.00
CA ILE A 875 31.27 -5.86 -31.21
C ILE A 875 32.40 -6.30 -32.15
N LYS A 876 33.42 -5.46 -32.33
CA LYS A 876 34.58 -5.79 -33.19
C LYS A 876 35.46 -6.90 -32.63
N SER A 877 35.59 -7.01 -31.30
CA SER A 877 36.28 -8.12 -30.64
C SER A 877 35.48 -9.42 -30.66
N GLY A 878 34.18 -9.35 -30.95
CA GLY A 878 33.28 -10.50 -30.94
C GLY A 878 32.76 -10.88 -29.54
N ASP A 879 32.89 -9.99 -28.55
CA ASP A 879 32.29 -10.17 -27.21
C ASP A 879 30.76 -9.96 -27.24
N LEU A 880 30.29 -9.08 -28.13
CA LEU A 880 28.87 -8.87 -28.43
C LEU A 880 28.56 -9.41 -29.83
N THR A 881 27.86 -10.54 -29.88
CA THR A 881 27.72 -11.32 -31.11
C THR A 881 26.34 -11.28 -31.75
N GLY A 882 25.32 -10.72 -31.10
CA GLY A 882 23.93 -10.79 -31.59
C GLY A 882 22.92 -9.88 -30.89
N LEU A 883 21.72 -9.83 -31.47
CA LEU A 883 20.54 -9.16 -30.92
C LEU A 883 19.51 -10.20 -30.51
N SER A 884 18.76 -9.95 -29.44
CA SER A 884 17.73 -10.87 -28.95
C SER A 884 16.52 -10.11 -28.41
N ILE A 885 15.34 -10.72 -28.49
CA ILE A 885 14.12 -10.16 -27.94
C ILE A 885 14.12 -10.25 -26.40
N GLY A 886 13.87 -9.12 -25.74
CA GLY A 886 13.67 -9.07 -24.28
C GLY A 886 12.20 -8.91 -23.93
N GLY A 887 11.60 -9.90 -23.26
CA GLY A 887 10.19 -9.87 -22.87
C GLY A 887 9.73 -11.09 -22.09
N SER A 888 8.45 -11.16 -21.77
CA SER A 888 7.80 -12.34 -21.17
C SER A 888 6.74 -12.87 -22.14
N ALA A 889 6.78 -14.16 -22.41
CA ALA A 889 5.80 -14.87 -23.25
C ALA A 889 5.30 -16.13 -22.52
N ALA A 890 4.13 -16.62 -22.92
CA ALA A 890 3.62 -17.92 -22.46
C ALA A 890 4.10 -19.00 -23.42
N ARG A 891 4.80 -20.02 -22.90
CA ARG A 891 5.18 -21.20 -23.69
C ARG A 891 4.01 -22.15 -23.79
N LEU A 892 3.69 -22.59 -25.01
CA LEU A 892 2.73 -23.66 -25.25
C LEU A 892 3.50 -24.89 -25.73
N PRO A 893 3.23 -26.09 -25.17
CA PRO A 893 3.88 -27.31 -25.64
C PRO A 893 3.50 -27.57 -27.10
N GLU A 894 4.48 -27.90 -27.93
CA GLU A 894 4.25 -28.29 -29.31
C GLU A 894 3.33 -29.53 -29.31
N PRO A 895 2.21 -29.53 -30.07
CA PRO A 895 1.36 -30.70 -30.16
C PRO A 895 2.17 -31.87 -30.72
N ALA A 896 2.25 -32.96 -29.97
CA ALA A 896 3.09 -34.12 -30.30
C ALA A 896 2.93 -34.52 -31.77
N SER A 897 4.03 -34.48 -32.51
CA SER A 897 4.05 -34.95 -33.89
C SER A 897 3.66 -36.43 -33.88
N ARG A 898 2.53 -36.74 -34.53
CA ARG A 898 2.10 -38.12 -34.73
C ARG A 898 3.20 -38.84 -35.49
N SER A 899 3.88 -39.77 -34.82
CA SER A 899 4.82 -40.68 -35.49
C SER A 899 4.08 -41.37 -36.65
N PRO A 900 4.71 -41.50 -37.84
CA PRO A 900 4.10 -42.20 -38.95
C PRO A 900 3.85 -43.65 -38.53
N ARG A 901 2.61 -44.12 -38.64
CA ARG A 901 2.31 -45.54 -38.53
C ARG A 901 3.17 -46.26 -39.57
N ALA A 902 4.03 -47.16 -39.10
CA ALA A 902 4.68 -48.14 -39.94
C ALA A 902 3.58 -48.92 -40.69
N SER A 903 3.56 -48.74 -42.01
CA SER A 903 2.84 -49.62 -42.92
C SER A 903 3.66 -50.91 -43.07
N THR A 904 3.09 -52.00 -42.54
CA THR A 904 3.37 -53.43 -42.79
C THR A 904 4.81 -53.90 -42.71
#